data_AF-A0A956QS95-F1
#
_entry.id   AF-A0A956QS95-F1
#
_cell.length_a   1.000
_cell.length_b   1.000
_cell.length_c   1.000
_cell.angle_alpha   90.00
_cell.angle_beta   90.00
_cell.angle_gamma   90.00
#
_symmetry.space_group_name_H-M   'P 1'
#
loop_
_entity.id
_entity.type
_entity.pdbx_description
1 polymer ?
#
loop_
_entity_poly.entity_id
_entity_poly.type
_entity_poly.pdbx_seq_one_letter_code
_entity_poly.pdbx_strand_id
1 'polypeptide(L)'
;MKNWSLTTMTTIAICVTVLLLVHIGTISLNQCFRRLEDTKLSQQRLQVLTVLDGIRFDLSAAVAGEQSYVFSGLPRHREQYEKNIKKADQRLRDLDMALNGRHRMLSDEIKSYIRVRRECADEVIGLFEKSGTEAALARSSEMGEDRVTSHIEGMVDDLANQADAEFRARAHEMDRGSMQTVAGITLLMSVALIILLVIIAVVHKYVNERQRAESSLRIAERRFRAVFNQTFQFSGLLSPQGNVLEVNHTALEFANLAPEKVKESLFWETPWWNYSEKVQNKLKDAVGRAEKGEMVRLETEVMGTAGPATVDMSVKPVKNDDGQVIYLLAEARDITERKKAEQAIAEREARMRAIVETAPDGIVTVNADGTIESVNSAMERLFGYEASELIGKDVNVILPGLLSGGVGESDEPNPIRTGERRVFGIGREFYGTRKDGSLMPVEVSLSVIRLEDHQILTGIVRDVTERKEAENRVREFYSTVSHELRTPLTAIRTALGLMESTVLEQVSHAKPVLDIACEEADRLIRLINDILDIRKIEAGKMDLQLKRLHANDIVRRAVDSIESLARDAGIDIETELEDGAILLADEDRLQQVLSNLLSNAIKFSPEKSSVLVKVFEDRGKCRFEIRDDGPGIPDDEVEKLFGRFEQVSVRDGRSKGGTGLGLAIAKAIVEQHGGQIGVGKSDEQSKSGSIFWFELPLASQEPAVA
;
A
#
# COMPACT_ATOMS: atom_id res chain seq x y z
N MET A 1 5.09 -65.51 18.10
CA MET A 1 4.80 -66.23 16.85
C MET A 1 5.14 -65.31 15.69
N LYS A 2 5.95 -65.80 14.74
CA LYS A 2 6.65 -65.04 13.68
C LYS A 2 5.71 -64.12 12.87
N ASN A 3 6.25 -62.99 12.39
CA ASN A 3 5.64 -62.06 11.44
C ASN A 3 5.27 -62.77 10.14
N TRP A 4 4.00 -63.13 9.97
CA TRP A 4 3.47 -63.52 8.67
C TRP A 4 2.98 -62.25 7.98
N SER A 5 3.33 -62.05 6.72
CA SER A 5 2.82 -60.92 5.94
C SER A 5 1.29 -60.98 5.88
N LEU A 6 0.63 -59.82 5.81
CA LEU A 6 -0.84 -59.77 5.69
C LEU A 6 -1.34 -60.63 4.51
N THR A 7 -0.55 -60.73 3.44
CA THR A 7 -0.79 -61.62 2.30
C THR A 7 -0.75 -63.10 2.66
N THR A 8 0.19 -63.54 3.50
CA THR A 8 0.24 -64.95 3.92
C THR A 8 -0.93 -65.30 4.84
N MET A 9 -1.35 -64.38 5.71
CA MET A 9 -2.52 -64.63 6.57
C MET A 9 -3.83 -64.71 5.78
N THR A 10 -4.03 -63.86 4.77
CA THR A 10 -5.24 -63.90 3.93
C THR A 10 -5.28 -65.14 3.04
N THR A 11 -4.17 -65.58 2.47
CA THR A 11 -4.11 -66.79 1.63
C THR A 11 -4.48 -68.05 2.43
N ILE A 12 -3.95 -68.23 3.63
CA ILE A 12 -4.29 -69.40 4.48
C ILE A 12 -5.78 -69.44 4.76
N ALA A 13 -6.35 -68.28 5.11
CA ALA A 13 -7.73 -68.22 5.54
C ALA A 13 -8.71 -68.47 4.39
N ILE A 14 -8.37 -68.07 3.15
CA ILE A 14 -9.10 -68.46 1.94
C ILE A 14 -9.01 -69.98 1.73
N CYS A 15 -7.83 -70.58 1.82
CA CYS A 15 -7.65 -72.03 1.66
C CYS A 15 -8.47 -72.84 2.68
N VAL A 16 -8.50 -72.42 3.95
CA VAL A 16 -9.30 -73.05 5.01
C VAL A 16 -10.79 -72.95 4.69
N THR A 17 -11.26 -71.79 4.21
CA THR A 17 -12.67 -71.59 3.86
C THR A 17 -13.11 -72.48 2.69
N VAL A 18 -12.28 -72.62 1.66
CA VAL A 18 -12.54 -73.50 0.51
C VAL A 18 -12.61 -74.97 0.95
N LEU A 19 -11.67 -75.42 1.80
CA LEU A 19 -11.66 -76.79 2.34
C LEU A 19 -12.94 -77.10 3.14
N LEU A 20 -13.41 -76.15 3.95
CA LEU A 20 -14.65 -76.32 4.72
C LEU A 20 -15.88 -76.44 3.81
N LEU A 21 -15.97 -75.64 2.75
CA LEU A 21 -17.08 -75.72 1.78
C LEU A 21 -17.11 -77.06 1.04
N VAL A 22 -15.96 -77.57 0.60
CA VAL A 22 -15.87 -78.89 -0.07
C VAL A 22 -16.31 -80.02 0.87
N HIS A 23 -15.93 -79.95 2.14
CA HIS A 23 -16.33 -80.94 3.15
C HIS A 23 -17.84 -80.91 3.42
N ILE A 24 -18.44 -79.72 3.54
CA ILE A 24 -19.89 -79.56 3.71
C ILE A 24 -20.65 -80.13 2.49
N GLY A 25 -20.17 -79.84 1.28
CA GLY A 25 -20.79 -80.35 0.05
C GLY A 25 -20.82 -81.88 -0.04
N THR A 26 -19.74 -82.54 0.37
CA THR A 26 -19.66 -84.01 0.38
C THR A 26 -20.61 -84.66 1.39
N ILE A 27 -20.76 -84.08 2.58
CA ILE A 27 -21.73 -84.57 3.58
C ILE A 27 -23.17 -84.43 3.07
N SER A 28 -23.51 -83.29 2.46
CA SER A 28 -24.85 -83.04 1.93
C SER A 28 -25.22 -84.01 0.80
N LEU A 29 -24.27 -84.38 -0.06
CA LEU A 29 -24.50 -85.36 -1.14
C LEU A 29 -24.85 -86.75 -0.58
N ASN A 30 -24.13 -87.17 0.47
CA ASN A 30 -24.39 -88.44 1.16
C ASN A 30 -25.78 -88.49 1.81
N GLN A 31 -26.27 -87.38 2.35
CA GLN A 31 -27.62 -87.31 2.91
C GLN A 31 -28.70 -87.49 1.84
N CYS A 32 -28.49 -86.96 0.63
CA CYS A 32 -29.42 -87.14 -0.48
C CYS A 32 -29.56 -88.63 -0.86
N PHE A 33 -28.44 -89.36 -0.91
CA PHE A 33 -28.45 -90.81 -1.17
C PHE A 33 -29.22 -91.60 -0.11
N ARG A 34 -29.10 -91.25 1.18
CA ARG A 34 -29.84 -91.95 2.25
C ARG A 34 -31.35 -91.75 2.17
N ARG A 35 -31.82 -90.55 1.84
CA ARG A 35 -33.28 -90.28 1.68
C ARG A 35 -33.93 -91.09 0.56
N LEU A 36 -33.20 -91.37 -0.51
CA LEU A 36 -33.65 -92.25 -1.59
C LEU A 36 -33.87 -93.69 -1.10
N GLU A 37 -33.06 -94.14 -0.13
CA GLU A 37 -33.18 -95.47 0.48
C GLU A 37 -34.42 -95.57 1.39
N ASP A 38 -34.75 -94.50 2.13
CA ASP A 38 -35.95 -94.41 2.99
C ASP A 38 -37.26 -94.61 2.23
N THR A 39 -37.33 -94.03 1.02
CA THR A 39 -38.54 -94.12 0.18
C THR A 39 -38.77 -95.56 -0.27
N LYS A 40 -37.69 -96.28 -0.58
CA LYS A 40 -37.72 -97.67 -1.04
C LYS A 40 -38.15 -98.64 0.08
N LEU A 41 -37.66 -98.43 1.30
CA LEU A 41 -38.01 -99.27 2.45
C LEU A 41 -39.49 -99.11 2.85
N SER A 42 -39.99 -97.87 2.82
CA SER A 42 -41.39 -97.56 3.13
C SER A 42 -42.36 -98.19 2.12
N GLN A 43 -41.99 -98.22 0.84
CA GLN A 43 -42.77 -98.86 -0.21
C GLN A 43 -42.85 -100.39 -0.04
N GLN A 44 -41.75 -101.04 0.35
CA GLN A 44 -41.73 -102.49 0.62
C GLN A 44 -42.62 -102.87 1.81
N ARG A 45 -42.62 -102.07 2.88
CA ARG A 45 -43.49 -102.29 4.06
C ARG A 45 -44.97 -102.32 3.66
N LEU A 46 -45.42 -101.33 2.90
CA LEU A 46 -46.81 -101.22 2.48
C LEU A 46 -47.22 -102.42 1.61
N GLN A 47 -46.32 -102.88 0.74
CA GLN A 47 -46.58 -104.02 -0.14
C GLN A 47 -46.79 -105.32 0.65
N VAL A 48 -45.95 -105.62 1.64
CA VAL A 48 -46.06 -106.85 2.45
C VAL A 48 -47.38 -106.89 3.23
N LEU A 49 -47.71 -105.80 3.94
CA LEU A 49 -48.95 -105.73 4.74
C LEU A 49 -50.21 -105.87 3.88
N THR A 50 -50.23 -105.23 2.71
CA THR A 50 -51.37 -105.31 1.78
C THR A 50 -51.62 -106.74 1.28
N VAL A 51 -50.56 -107.52 1.04
CA VAL A 51 -50.69 -108.91 0.59
C VAL A 51 -51.21 -109.81 1.71
N LEU A 52 -50.72 -109.64 2.95
CA LEU A 52 -51.17 -110.38 4.13
C LEU A 52 -52.66 -110.17 4.42
N ASP A 53 -53.11 -108.91 4.42
CA ASP A 53 -54.54 -108.59 4.59
C ASP A 53 -55.41 -109.23 3.50
N GLY A 54 -54.89 -109.31 2.27
CA GLY A 54 -55.56 -109.98 1.17
C GLY A 54 -55.69 -111.49 1.36
N ILE A 55 -54.64 -112.17 1.86
CA ILE A 55 -54.70 -113.61 2.16
C ILE A 55 -55.79 -113.88 3.19
N ARG A 56 -55.83 -113.10 4.28
CA ARG A 56 -56.86 -113.21 5.32
C ARG A 56 -58.26 -113.11 4.72
N PHE A 57 -58.52 -112.06 3.93
CA PHE A 57 -59.83 -111.83 3.32
C PHE A 57 -60.29 -113.00 2.43
N ASP A 58 -59.41 -113.52 1.58
CA ASP A 58 -59.77 -114.61 0.67
C ASP A 58 -60.06 -115.91 1.43
N LEU A 59 -59.33 -116.20 2.52
CA LEU A 59 -59.56 -117.40 3.32
C LEU A 59 -60.90 -117.36 4.09
N SER A 60 -61.20 -116.25 4.77
CA SER A 60 -62.48 -116.13 5.48
C SER A 60 -63.67 -116.19 4.49
N ALA A 61 -63.50 -115.62 3.28
CA ALA A 61 -64.50 -115.70 2.22
C ALA A 61 -64.64 -117.12 1.61
N ALA A 62 -63.59 -117.95 1.64
CA ALA A 62 -63.67 -119.35 1.26
C ALA A 62 -64.51 -120.14 2.28
N VAL A 63 -64.23 -120.00 3.57
CA VAL A 63 -64.97 -120.68 4.66
C VAL A 63 -66.46 -120.35 4.60
N ALA A 64 -66.83 -119.08 4.38
CA ALA A 64 -68.22 -118.68 4.21
C ALA A 64 -68.89 -119.34 2.99
N GLY A 65 -68.14 -119.51 1.89
CA GLY A 65 -68.61 -120.20 0.67
C GLY A 65 -68.89 -121.68 0.91
N GLU A 66 -67.98 -122.36 1.61
CA GLU A 66 -68.11 -123.76 2.00
C GLU A 66 -69.33 -124.01 2.89
N GLN A 67 -69.46 -123.26 4.00
CA GLN A 67 -70.61 -123.36 4.89
C GLN A 67 -71.93 -123.11 4.14
N SER A 68 -71.96 -122.08 3.30
CA SER A 68 -73.14 -121.79 2.47
C SER A 68 -73.50 -122.94 1.52
N TYR A 69 -72.50 -123.67 1.01
CA TYR A 69 -72.74 -124.83 0.16
C TYR A 69 -73.34 -126.00 0.95
N VAL A 70 -72.79 -126.32 2.12
CA VAL A 70 -73.29 -127.39 3.01
C VAL A 70 -74.73 -127.15 3.47
N PHE A 71 -75.13 -125.90 3.69
CA PHE A 71 -76.49 -125.54 4.09
C PHE A 71 -77.49 -125.52 2.94
N SER A 72 -77.09 -125.02 1.76
CA SER A 72 -78.04 -124.73 0.67
C SER A 72 -78.03 -125.75 -0.46
N GLY A 73 -76.94 -126.49 -0.65
CA GLY A 73 -76.71 -127.36 -1.80
C GLY A 73 -76.58 -126.65 -3.16
N LEU A 74 -76.57 -125.31 -3.21
CA LEU A 74 -76.52 -124.56 -4.47
C LEU A 74 -75.08 -124.51 -5.02
N PRO A 75 -74.81 -124.94 -6.28
CA PRO A 75 -73.47 -125.00 -6.88
C PRO A 75 -72.66 -123.70 -6.82
N ARG A 76 -73.33 -122.54 -6.87
CA ARG A 76 -72.70 -121.22 -6.78
C ARG A 76 -71.84 -121.02 -5.52
N HIS A 77 -72.20 -121.67 -4.41
CA HIS A 77 -71.48 -121.53 -3.15
C HIS A 77 -70.17 -122.35 -3.15
N ARG A 78 -70.17 -123.51 -3.82
CA ARG A 78 -68.96 -124.29 -4.07
C ARG A 78 -67.98 -123.56 -5.00
N GLU A 79 -68.48 -122.98 -6.09
CA GLU A 79 -67.64 -122.16 -6.98
C GLU A 79 -67.00 -120.97 -6.23
N GLN A 80 -67.75 -120.36 -5.30
CA GLN A 80 -67.25 -119.25 -4.50
C GLN A 80 -66.12 -119.70 -3.56
N TYR A 81 -66.25 -120.86 -2.92
CA TYR A 81 -65.18 -121.47 -2.13
C TYR A 81 -63.92 -121.71 -2.98
N GLU A 82 -64.04 -122.42 -4.11
CA GLU A 82 -62.91 -122.75 -4.99
C GLU A 82 -62.20 -121.50 -5.52
N LYS A 83 -62.98 -120.48 -5.89
CA LYS A 83 -62.46 -119.20 -6.36
C LYS A 83 -61.64 -118.48 -5.29
N ASN A 84 -62.12 -118.47 -4.05
CA ASN A 84 -61.46 -117.76 -2.96
C ASN A 84 -60.19 -118.48 -2.48
N ILE A 85 -60.19 -119.81 -2.41
CA ILE A 85 -58.96 -120.58 -2.15
C ILE A 85 -57.92 -120.33 -3.24
N LYS A 86 -58.31 -120.30 -4.51
CA LYS A 86 -57.38 -120.02 -5.63
C LYS A 86 -56.76 -118.62 -5.55
N LYS A 87 -57.51 -117.63 -5.05
CA LYS A 87 -56.99 -116.27 -4.81
C LYS A 87 -56.02 -116.23 -3.63
N ALA A 88 -56.34 -116.90 -2.52
CA ALA A 88 -55.45 -117.01 -1.37
C ALA A 88 -54.09 -117.62 -1.77
N ASP A 89 -54.10 -118.70 -2.56
CA ASP A 89 -52.90 -119.34 -3.11
C ASP A 89 -52.07 -118.40 -3.99
N GLN A 90 -52.73 -117.55 -4.79
CA GLN A 90 -52.03 -116.57 -5.62
C GLN A 90 -51.38 -115.49 -4.76
N ARG A 91 -52.09 -114.94 -3.77
CA ARG A 91 -51.53 -113.92 -2.87
C ARG A 91 -50.38 -114.46 -2.03
N LEU A 92 -50.38 -115.74 -1.67
CA LEU A 92 -49.23 -116.38 -1.01
C LEU A 92 -47.97 -116.43 -1.88
N ARG A 93 -48.12 -116.64 -3.19
CA ARG A 93 -46.98 -116.55 -4.12
C ARG A 93 -46.44 -115.12 -4.20
N ASP A 94 -47.34 -114.14 -4.22
CA ASP A 94 -46.95 -112.72 -4.25
C ASP A 94 -46.26 -112.30 -2.94
N LEU A 95 -46.69 -112.86 -1.79
CA LEU A 95 -46.08 -112.63 -0.49
C LEU A 95 -44.63 -113.12 -0.43
N ASP A 96 -44.33 -114.32 -0.93
CA ASP A 96 -42.95 -114.84 -0.97
C ASP A 96 -42.01 -113.92 -1.75
N MET A 97 -42.50 -113.35 -2.85
CA MET A 97 -41.74 -112.41 -3.68
C MET A 97 -41.51 -111.08 -2.93
N ALA A 98 -42.51 -110.59 -2.21
CA ALA A 98 -42.42 -109.37 -1.41
C ALA A 98 -41.51 -109.54 -0.17
N LEU A 99 -41.56 -110.70 0.47
CA LEU A 99 -40.71 -111.03 1.61
C LEU A 99 -39.25 -111.29 1.22
N ASN A 100 -39.01 -111.63 -0.06
CA ASN A 100 -37.67 -111.79 -0.65
C ASN A 100 -36.78 -112.74 0.17
N GLY A 101 -37.36 -113.87 0.61
CA GLY A 101 -36.69 -114.90 1.42
C GLY A 101 -36.75 -114.70 2.95
N ARG A 102 -37.27 -113.58 3.45
CA ARG A 102 -37.52 -113.37 4.89
C ARG A 102 -38.82 -114.02 5.32
N HIS A 103 -38.92 -114.47 6.58
CA HIS A 103 -40.08 -115.19 7.13
C HIS A 103 -40.58 -116.38 6.29
N ARG A 104 -39.70 -116.98 5.47
CA ARG A 104 -40.03 -118.07 4.54
C ARG A 104 -40.66 -119.27 5.25
N MET A 105 -40.15 -119.58 6.44
CA MET A 105 -40.67 -120.64 7.30
C MET A 105 -42.16 -120.43 7.65
N LEU A 106 -42.55 -119.19 7.99
CA LEU A 106 -43.92 -118.86 8.38
C LEU A 106 -44.85 -118.81 7.16
N SER A 107 -44.37 -118.30 6.02
CA SER A 107 -45.10 -118.37 4.73
C SER A 107 -45.36 -119.81 4.31
N ASP A 108 -44.37 -120.69 4.42
CA ASP A 108 -44.51 -122.11 4.09
C ASP A 108 -45.44 -122.85 5.06
N GLU A 109 -45.46 -122.43 6.32
CA GLU A 109 -46.38 -122.97 7.34
C GLU A 109 -47.84 -122.54 7.04
N ILE A 110 -48.09 -121.28 6.65
CA ILE A 110 -49.42 -120.82 6.20
C ILE A 110 -49.90 -121.65 4.98
N LYS A 111 -49.02 -121.91 3.99
CA LYS A 111 -49.37 -122.77 2.83
C LYS A 111 -49.75 -124.19 3.27
N SER A 112 -49.04 -124.75 4.24
CA SER A 112 -49.33 -126.07 4.78
C SER A 112 -50.72 -126.11 5.42
N TYR A 113 -51.06 -125.12 6.23
CA TYR A 113 -52.37 -125.05 6.88
C TYR A 113 -53.52 -124.81 5.90
N ILE A 114 -53.32 -124.02 4.85
CA ILE A 114 -54.34 -123.85 3.80
C ILE A 114 -54.58 -125.15 3.05
N ARG A 115 -53.52 -125.94 2.81
CA ARG A 115 -53.65 -127.28 2.22
C ARG A 115 -54.48 -128.19 3.12
N VAL A 116 -54.20 -128.23 4.42
CA VAL A 116 -55.00 -128.99 5.40
C VAL A 116 -56.45 -128.51 5.41
N ARG A 117 -56.70 -127.20 5.44
CA ARG A 117 -58.06 -126.64 5.41
C ARG A 117 -58.82 -127.05 4.16
N ARG A 118 -58.13 -127.10 3.02
CA ARG A 118 -58.69 -127.54 1.75
C ARG A 118 -59.06 -129.01 1.77
N GLU A 119 -58.19 -129.87 2.30
CA GLU A 119 -58.48 -131.29 2.46
C GLU A 119 -59.69 -131.51 3.38
N CYS A 120 -59.79 -130.78 4.50
CA CYS A 120 -60.97 -130.82 5.37
C CYS A 120 -62.25 -130.40 4.63
N ALA A 121 -62.20 -129.27 3.92
CA ALA A 121 -63.36 -128.74 3.21
C ALA A 121 -63.84 -129.67 2.10
N ASP A 122 -62.91 -130.26 1.33
CA ASP A 122 -63.24 -131.24 0.28
C ASP A 122 -63.89 -132.50 0.87
N GLU A 123 -63.46 -132.92 2.07
CA GLU A 123 -64.08 -134.04 2.80
C GLU A 123 -65.50 -133.71 3.29
N VAL A 124 -65.70 -132.52 3.87
CA VAL A 124 -67.01 -132.03 4.34
C VAL A 124 -67.99 -131.87 3.18
N ILE A 125 -67.54 -131.28 2.07
CA ILE A 125 -68.31 -131.13 0.82
C ILE A 125 -68.69 -132.52 0.27
N GLY A 126 -67.75 -133.47 0.23
CA GLY A 126 -68.01 -134.83 -0.26
C GLY A 126 -68.96 -135.64 0.64
N LEU A 127 -68.92 -135.42 1.96
CA LEU A 127 -69.87 -136.02 2.91
C LEU A 127 -71.27 -135.43 2.77
N PHE A 128 -71.38 -134.12 2.55
CA PHE A 128 -72.66 -133.46 2.25
C PHE A 128 -73.33 -134.09 1.02
N GLU A 129 -72.58 -134.30 -0.07
CA GLU A 129 -73.09 -134.91 -1.31
C GLU A 129 -73.57 -136.36 -1.12
N LYS A 130 -72.97 -137.11 -0.18
CA LYS A 130 -73.29 -138.54 0.04
C LYS A 130 -74.36 -138.79 1.11
N SER A 131 -74.36 -137.99 2.18
CA SER A 131 -75.08 -138.30 3.42
C SER A 131 -75.90 -137.12 3.96
N GLY A 132 -75.92 -135.99 3.25
CA GLY A 132 -76.70 -134.81 3.60
C GLY A 132 -76.03 -133.90 4.64
N THR A 133 -76.70 -132.78 4.93
CA THR A 133 -76.19 -131.66 5.75
C THR A 133 -75.79 -132.05 7.16
N GLU A 134 -76.54 -132.94 7.82
CA GLU A 134 -76.32 -133.31 9.22
C GLU A 134 -75.00 -134.08 9.40
N ALA A 135 -74.69 -135.00 8.48
CA ALA A 135 -73.42 -135.73 8.46
C ALA A 135 -72.21 -134.82 8.17
N ALA A 136 -72.37 -133.85 7.25
CA ALA A 136 -71.33 -132.90 6.91
C ALA A 136 -71.01 -131.91 8.06
N LEU A 137 -72.03 -131.39 8.74
CA LEU A 137 -71.86 -130.52 9.91
C LEU A 137 -71.23 -131.27 11.09
N ALA A 138 -71.65 -132.52 11.33
CA ALA A 138 -71.03 -133.35 12.35
C ALA A 138 -69.53 -133.56 12.08
N ARG A 139 -69.16 -133.83 10.81
CA ARG A 139 -67.75 -134.01 10.42
C ARG A 139 -66.95 -132.71 10.49
N SER A 140 -67.47 -131.59 10.02
CA SER A 140 -66.80 -130.28 10.11
C SER A 140 -66.49 -129.90 11.57
N SER A 141 -67.44 -130.16 12.47
CA SER A 141 -67.24 -129.98 13.92
C SER A 141 -66.18 -130.93 14.50
N GLU A 142 -66.20 -132.20 14.09
CA GLU A 142 -65.24 -133.22 14.53
C GLU A 142 -63.80 -132.95 14.03
N MET A 143 -63.66 -132.41 12.81
CA MET A 143 -62.37 -132.00 12.22
C MET A 143 -61.85 -130.67 12.77
N GLY A 144 -62.70 -129.89 13.48
CA GLY A 144 -62.29 -128.63 14.11
C GLY A 144 -61.89 -127.55 13.11
N GLU A 145 -62.63 -127.40 12.01
CA GLU A 145 -62.31 -126.45 10.94
C GLU A 145 -62.23 -124.99 11.37
N ASP A 146 -63.06 -124.57 12.33
CA ASP A 146 -62.99 -123.23 12.92
C ASP A 146 -61.65 -123.00 13.64
N ARG A 147 -61.09 -124.05 14.24
CA ARG A 147 -59.78 -124.01 14.90
C ARG A 147 -58.65 -123.85 13.89
N VAL A 148 -58.72 -124.56 12.77
CA VAL A 148 -57.73 -124.44 11.68
C VAL A 148 -57.79 -123.03 11.07
N THR A 149 -58.99 -122.50 10.84
CA THR A 149 -59.19 -121.16 10.28
C THR A 149 -58.66 -120.07 11.21
N SER A 150 -59.01 -120.13 12.51
CA SER A 150 -58.50 -119.19 13.51
C SER A 150 -56.98 -119.26 13.68
N HIS A 151 -56.38 -120.45 13.51
CA HIS A 151 -54.93 -120.60 13.55
C HIS A 151 -54.23 -119.91 12.36
N ILE A 152 -54.78 -120.05 11.15
CA ILE A 152 -54.24 -119.36 9.97
C ILE A 152 -54.34 -117.84 10.14
N GLU A 153 -55.47 -117.33 10.64
CA GLU A 153 -55.63 -115.89 10.90
C GLU A 153 -54.60 -115.38 11.93
N GLY A 154 -54.37 -116.13 13.02
CA GLY A 154 -53.35 -115.80 14.01
C GLY A 154 -51.93 -115.76 13.42
N MET A 155 -51.59 -116.72 12.56
CA MET A 155 -50.28 -116.74 11.88
C MET A 155 -50.08 -115.55 10.93
N VAL A 156 -51.13 -115.13 10.22
CA VAL A 156 -51.09 -113.95 9.35
C VAL A 156 -50.87 -112.67 10.16
N ASP A 157 -51.53 -112.55 11.31
CA ASP A 157 -51.36 -111.40 12.21
C ASP A 157 -49.96 -111.37 12.84
N ASP A 158 -49.41 -112.51 13.25
CA ASP A 158 -48.05 -112.61 13.76
C ASP A 158 -47.02 -112.19 12.72
N LEU A 159 -47.21 -112.61 11.46
CA LEU A 159 -46.35 -112.21 10.35
C LEU A 159 -46.42 -110.70 10.09
N ALA A 160 -47.63 -110.14 10.10
CA ALA A 160 -47.84 -108.70 9.92
C ALA A 160 -47.17 -107.89 11.04
N ASN A 161 -47.32 -108.31 12.29
CA ASN A 161 -46.73 -107.65 13.45
C ASN A 161 -45.19 -107.74 13.45
N GLN A 162 -44.62 -108.90 13.11
CA GLN A 162 -43.17 -109.06 13.00
C GLN A 162 -42.58 -108.17 11.90
N ALA A 163 -43.18 -108.19 10.71
CA ALA A 163 -42.74 -107.34 9.61
C ALA A 163 -42.81 -105.86 10.00
N ASP A 164 -43.92 -105.42 10.62
CA ASP A 164 -44.10 -104.03 11.01
C ASP A 164 -43.08 -103.56 12.06
N ALA A 165 -42.77 -104.39 13.05
CA ALA A 165 -41.79 -104.10 14.09
C ALA A 165 -40.37 -103.94 13.52
N GLU A 166 -39.94 -104.83 12.62
CA GLU A 166 -38.62 -104.73 11.97
C GLU A 166 -38.47 -103.43 11.17
N PHE A 167 -39.51 -103.04 10.42
CA PHE A 167 -39.48 -101.79 9.66
C PHE A 167 -39.43 -100.55 10.56
N ARG A 168 -40.15 -100.55 11.69
CA ARG A 168 -40.10 -99.45 12.67
C ARG A 168 -38.73 -99.32 13.34
N ALA A 169 -38.09 -100.42 13.71
CA ALA A 169 -36.78 -100.40 14.36
C ALA A 169 -35.70 -99.75 13.47
N ARG A 170 -35.67 -100.09 12.18
CA ARG A 170 -34.72 -99.50 11.22
C ARG A 170 -34.94 -98.01 10.99
N ALA A 171 -36.19 -97.56 10.94
CA ALA A 171 -36.49 -96.13 10.79
C ALA A 171 -35.93 -95.31 11.97
N HIS A 172 -35.99 -95.83 13.19
CA HIS A 172 -35.50 -95.14 14.38
C HIS A 172 -33.97 -95.04 14.47
N GLU A 173 -33.22 -96.09 14.10
CA GLU A 173 -31.75 -96.03 14.09
C GLU A 173 -31.22 -95.02 13.07
N MET A 174 -31.89 -94.90 11.92
CA MET A 174 -31.45 -94.02 10.82
C MET A 174 -31.71 -92.52 11.09
N ASP A 175 -32.79 -92.18 11.80
CA ASP A 175 -33.11 -90.78 12.13
C ASP A 175 -32.09 -90.16 13.10
N ARG A 176 -31.62 -90.96 14.07
CA ARG A 176 -30.61 -90.52 15.05
C ARG A 176 -29.26 -90.19 14.41
N GLY A 177 -28.84 -90.96 13.40
CA GLY A 177 -27.62 -90.71 12.63
C GLY A 177 -27.71 -89.44 11.77
N SER A 178 -28.90 -89.14 11.24
CA SER A 178 -29.12 -87.94 10.41
C SER A 178 -29.01 -86.66 11.25
N MET A 179 -29.57 -86.63 12.44
CA MET A 179 -29.57 -85.44 13.30
C MET A 179 -28.17 -85.02 13.77
N GLN A 180 -27.28 -85.97 14.07
CA GLN A 180 -25.88 -85.68 14.46
C GLN A 180 -25.08 -85.04 13.31
N THR A 181 -25.32 -85.45 12.07
CA THR A 181 -24.61 -84.88 10.91
C THR A 181 -25.04 -83.44 10.59
N VAL A 182 -26.32 -83.10 10.77
CA VAL A 182 -26.83 -81.73 10.57
C VAL A 182 -26.20 -80.76 11.58
N ALA A 183 -26.11 -81.15 12.85
CA ALA A 183 -25.48 -80.34 13.89
C ALA A 183 -23.98 -80.09 13.64
N GLY A 184 -23.27 -81.06 13.05
CA GLY A 184 -21.86 -80.89 12.67
C GLY A 184 -21.66 -79.87 11.55
N ILE A 185 -22.52 -79.89 10.52
CA ILE A 185 -22.44 -78.95 9.39
C ILE A 185 -22.71 -77.51 9.86
N THR A 186 -23.74 -77.29 10.68
CA THR A 186 -24.10 -75.94 11.15
C THR A 186 -22.99 -75.31 12.00
N LEU A 187 -22.31 -76.12 12.83
CA LEU A 187 -21.14 -75.68 13.59
C LEU A 187 -19.97 -75.28 12.68
N LEU A 188 -19.63 -76.11 11.69
CA LEU A 188 -18.55 -75.81 10.74
C LEU A 188 -18.83 -74.55 9.91
N MET A 189 -20.07 -74.36 9.45
CA MET A 189 -20.48 -73.15 8.74
C MET A 189 -20.32 -71.89 9.60
N SER A 190 -20.67 -71.99 10.88
CA SER A 190 -20.59 -70.87 11.81
C SER A 190 -19.13 -70.47 12.07
N VAL A 191 -18.22 -71.45 12.21
CA VAL A 191 -16.77 -71.20 12.35
C VAL A 191 -16.21 -70.55 11.09
N ALA A 192 -16.56 -71.05 9.90
CA ALA A 192 -16.12 -70.46 8.63
C ALA A 192 -16.55 -69.00 8.49
N LEU A 193 -17.78 -68.67 8.87
CA LEU A 193 -18.32 -67.31 8.81
C LEU A 193 -17.58 -66.35 9.75
N ILE A 194 -17.26 -66.79 10.97
CA ILE A 194 -16.51 -65.98 11.94
C ILE A 194 -15.11 -65.67 11.41
N ILE A 195 -14.42 -66.68 10.87
CA ILE A 195 -13.09 -66.49 10.27
C ILE A 195 -13.16 -65.45 9.13
N LEU A 196 -14.16 -65.55 8.25
CA LEU A 196 -14.35 -64.60 7.16
C LEU A 196 -14.57 -63.16 7.66
N LEU A 197 -15.40 -62.97 8.69
CA LEU A 197 -15.67 -61.66 9.28
C LEU A 197 -14.41 -61.03 9.90
N VAL A 198 -13.57 -61.83 10.57
CA VAL A 198 -12.31 -61.35 11.14
C VAL A 198 -11.34 -60.88 10.05
N ILE A 199 -11.23 -61.61 8.93
CA ILE A 199 -10.39 -61.21 7.79
C ILE A 199 -10.86 -59.87 7.24
N ILE A 200 -12.17 -59.72 7.00
CA ILE A 200 -12.76 -58.49 6.47
C ILE A 200 -12.44 -57.31 7.41
N ALA A 201 -12.57 -57.49 8.73
CA ALA A 201 -12.26 -56.45 9.71
C ALA A 201 -10.78 -56.02 9.69
N VAL A 202 -9.84 -56.97 9.60
CA VAL A 202 -8.40 -56.67 9.56
C VAL A 202 -8.01 -55.94 8.27
N VAL A 203 -8.49 -56.43 7.12
CA VAL A 203 -8.21 -55.78 5.82
C VAL A 203 -8.80 -54.36 5.80
N HIS A 204 -10.02 -54.18 6.29
CA HIS A 204 -10.66 -52.87 6.33
C HIS A 204 -9.92 -51.88 7.25
N LYS A 205 -9.39 -52.35 8.40
CA LYS A 205 -8.56 -51.51 9.28
C LYS A 205 -7.28 -51.04 8.58
N TYR A 206 -6.57 -51.96 7.94
CA TYR A 206 -5.30 -51.65 7.26
C TYR A 206 -5.48 -50.66 6.10
N VAL A 207 -6.50 -50.88 5.25
CA VAL A 207 -6.80 -49.96 4.14
C VAL A 207 -7.14 -48.56 4.65
N ASN A 208 -7.94 -48.46 5.72
CA ASN A 208 -8.29 -47.17 6.32
C ASN A 208 -7.09 -46.43 6.91
N GLU A 209 -6.17 -47.13 7.60
CA GLU A 209 -4.95 -46.51 8.14
C GLU A 209 -4.07 -45.93 7.02
N ARG A 210 -3.88 -46.68 5.93
CA ARG A 210 -3.11 -46.21 4.77
C ARG A 210 -3.76 -45.00 4.08
N GLN A 211 -5.07 -45.05 3.86
CA GLN A 211 -5.81 -43.92 3.28
C GLN A 211 -5.74 -42.67 4.17
N ARG A 212 -5.78 -42.82 5.50
CA ARG A 212 -5.61 -41.71 6.46
C ARG A 212 -4.21 -41.09 6.40
N ALA A 213 -3.17 -41.91 6.27
CA ALA A 213 -1.80 -41.42 6.14
C ALA A 213 -1.60 -40.65 4.81
N GLU A 214 -2.02 -41.22 3.68
CA GLU A 214 -1.92 -40.59 2.36
C GLU A 214 -2.73 -39.28 2.28
N SER A 215 -3.95 -39.27 2.84
CA SER A 215 -4.77 -38.05 2.90
C SER A 215 -4.17 -36.99 3.81
N SER A 216 -3.60 -37.37 4.96
CA SER A 216 -2.94 -36.42 5.86
C SER A 216 -1.72 -35.77 5.20
N LEU A 217 -0.89 -36.56 4.50
CA LEU A 217 0.24 -36.04 3.74
C LEU A 217 -0.22 -35.09 2.63
N ARG A 218 -1.24 -35.48 1.86
CA ARG A 218 -1.81 -34.65 0.79
C ARG A 218 -2.40 -33.34 1.32
N ILE A 219 -3.04 -33.36 2.49
CA ILE A 219 -3.57 -32.17 3.16
C ILE A 219 -2.41 -31.28 3.64
N ALA A 220 -1.37 -31.85 4.24
CA ALA A 220 -0.20 -31.11 4.70
C ALA A 220 0.53 -30.43 3.53
N GLU A 221 0.76 -31.14 2.42
CA GLU A 221 1.37 -30.57 1.21
C GLU A 221 0.51 -29.44 0.61
N ARG A 222 -0.81 -29.66 0.50
CA ARG A 222 -1.74 -28.62 0.04
C ARG A 222 -1.72 -27.38 0.93
N ARG A 223 -1.70 -27.57 2.25
CA ARG A 223 -1.60 -26.47 3.22
C ARG A 223 -0.28 -25.71 3.07
N PHE A 224 0.85 -26.41 2.95
CA PHE A 224 2.15 -25.79 2.68
C PHE A 224 2.10 -24.96 1.41
N ARG A 225 1.69 -25.54 0.27
CA ARG A 225 1.58 -24.82 -1.01
C ARG A 225 0.65 -23.63 -0.92
N ALA A 226 -0.48 -23.74 -0.22
CA ALA A 226 -1.42 -22.65 -0.05
C ALA A 226 -0.80 -21.48 0.74
N VAL A 227 -0.23 -21.74 1.92
CA VAL A 227 0.40 -20.69 2.74
C VAL A 227 1.61 -20.08 2.03
N PHE A 228 2.47 -20.93 1.46
CA PHE A 228 3.68 -20.51 0.76
C PHE A 228 3.35 -19.62 -0.45
N ASN A 229 2.36 -20.00 -1.27
CA ASN A 229 1.98 -19.24 -2.47
C ASN A 229 1.03 -18.07 -2.23
N GLN A 230 0.26 -18.04 -1.13
CA GLN A 230 -0.61 -16.91 -0.81
C GLN A 230 0.11 -15.82 -0.01
N THR A 231 1.34 -16.05 0.45
CA THR A 231 2.11 -15.05 1.18
C THR A 231 2.57 -13.95 0.22
N PHE A 232 2.30 -12.68 0.57
CA PHE A 232 2.70 -11.50 -0.22
C PHE A 232 4.22 -11.27 -0.30
N GLN A 233 5.01 -11.96 0.53
CA GLN A 233 6.48 -11.91 0.49
C GLN A 233 7.01 -12.90 -0.52
N PHE A 234 8.11 -12.56 -1.19
CA PHE A 234 8.87 -13.50 -1.99
C PHE A 234 9.47 -14.55 -1.06
N SER A 235 9.23 -15.83 -1.33
CA SER A 235 9.69 -16.92 -0.48
C SER A 235 10.33 -18.02 -1.31
N GLY A 236 11.51 -18.47 -0.91
CA GLY A 236 12.26 -19.55 -1.54
C GLY A 236 12.78 -20.52 -0.51
N LEU A 237 12.58 -21.81 -0.74
CA LEU A 237 13.24 -22.89 -0.01
C LEU A 237 14.47 -23.31 -0.80
N LEU A 238 15.63 -23.29 -0.16
CA LEU A 238 16.93 -23.61 -0.77
C LEU A 238 17.54 -24.83 -0.07
N SER A 239 18.42 -25.54 -0.78
CA SER A 239 19.35 -26.48 -0.14
C SER A 239 20.39 -25.72 0.71
N PRO A 240 21.11 -26.39 1.63
CA PRO A 240 22.20 -25.75 2.39
C PRO A 240 23.29 -25.14 1.50
N GLN A 241 23.49 -25.69 0.30
CA GLN A 241 24.45 -25.19 -0.69
C GLN A 241 23.93 -23.99 -1.51
N GLY A 242 22.67 -23.60 -1.32
CA GLY A 242 22.05 -22.46 -2.01
C GLY A 242 21.30 -22.79 -3.30
N ASN A 243 21.08 -24.07 -3.63
CA ASN A 243 20.27 -24.44 -4.79
C ASN A 243 18.78 -24.22 -4.48
N VAL A 244 18.04 -23.65 -5.43
CA VAL A 244 16.61 -23.39 -5.26
C VAL A 244 15.81 -24.69 -5.35
N LEU A 245 15.14 -25.08 -4.26
CA LEU A 245 14.29 -26.27 -4.21
C LEU A 245 12.84 -25.93 -4.57
N GLU A 246 12.34 -24.83 -4.01
CA GLU A 246 10.97 -24.38 -4.23
C GLU A 246 10.88 -22.86 -4.09
N VAL A 247 10.04 -22.21 -4.90
CA VAL A 247 9.81 -20.76 -4.84
C VAL A 247 8.32 -20.51 -4.93
N ASN A 248 7.83 -19.55 -4.17
CA ASN A 248 6.42 -19.25 -4.15
C ASN A 248 5.97 -18.51 -5.41
N HIS A 249 4.67 -18.58 -5.67
CA HIS A 249 4.07 -17.98 -6.85
C HIS A 249 4.36 -16.47 -6.97
N THR A 250 4.27 -15.73 -5.86
CA THR A 250 4.49 -14.28 -5.82
C THR A 250 5.88 -13.87 -6.34
N ALA A 251 6.94 -14.60 -6.01
CA ALA A 251 8.29 -14.32 -6.52
C ALA A 251 8.45 -14.67 -8.01
N LEU A 252 7.80 -15.73 -8.47
CA LEU A 252 7.80 -16.13 -9.88
C LEU A 252 7.03 -15.13 -10.76
N GLU A 253 5.85 -14.69 -10.32
CA GLU A 253 5.04 -13.70 -11.02
C GLU A 253 5.75 -12.35 -11.15
N PHE A 254 6.45 -11.91 -10.11
CA PHE A 254 7.17 -10.64 -10.09
C PHE A 254 8.16 -10.49 -11.27
N ALA A 255 8.86 -11.57 -11.62
CA ALA A 255 9.81 -11.61 -12.74
C ALA A 255 9.29 -12.41 -13.96
N ASN A 256 8.02 -12.82 -13.97
CA ASN A 256 7.39 -13.67 -14.99
C ASN A 256 8.25 -14.89 -15.35
N LEU A 257 8.73 -15.60 -14.33
CA LEU A 257 9.61 -16.75 -14.48
C LEU A 257 8.83 -18.06 -14.41
N ALA A 258 9.20 -18.99 -15.30
CA ALA A 258 8.75 -20.37 -15.21
C ALA A 258 9.53 -21.09 -14.09
N PRO A 259 8.88 -21.87 -13.20
CA PRO A 259 9.54 -22.57 -12.10
C PRO A 259 10.77 -23.38 -12.53
N GLU A 260 10.70 -24.00 -13.72
CA GLU A 260 11.72 -24.89 -14.27
C GLU A 260 13.04 -24.16 -14.60
N LYS A 261 13.00 -22.84 -14.83
CA LYS A 261 14.21 -22.05 -15.10
C LYS A 261 15.00 -21.71 -13.84
N VAL A 262 14.36 -21.85 -12.67
CA VAL A 262 14.89 -21.37 -11.41
C VAL A 262 15.19 -22.52 -10.46
N LYS A 263 14.41 -23.59 -10.53
CA LYS A 263 14.60 -24.79 -9.73
C LYS A 263 15.97 -25.42 -10.02
N GLU A 264 16.61 -25.91 -8.97
CA GLU A 264 17.94 -26.53 -8.97
C GLU A 264 19.12 -25.61 -9.32
N SER A 265 18.86 -24.37 -9.76
CA SER A 265 19.88 -23.34 -9.98
C SER A 265 20.36 -22.74 -8.65
N LEU A 266 21.59 -22.23 -8.62
CA LEU A 266 22.12 -21.47 -7.48
C LEU A 266 21.32 -20.18 -7.28
N PHE A 267 20.90 -19.89 -6.05
CA PHE A 267 20.00 -18.78 -5.76
C PHE A 267 20.50 -17.44 -6.31
N TRP A 268 21.79 -17.13 -6.19
CA TRP A 268 22.40 -15.89 -6.71
C TRP A 268 22.61 -15.87 -8.24
N GLU A 269 22.49 -17.00 -8.94
CA GLU A 269 22.60 -17.07 -10.41
C GLU A 269 21.24 -16.96 -11.09
N THR A 270 20.15 -16.95 -10.32
CA THR A 270 18.79 -16.82 -10.84
C THR A 270 18.55 -15.46 -11.51
N PRO A 271 17.56 -15.35 -12.42
CA PRO A 271 17.31 -14.12 -13.17
C PRO A 271 17.01 -12.88 -12.31
N TRP A 272 16.63 -13.06 -11.04
CA TRP A 272 16.41 -11.97 -10.10
C TRP A 272 17.69 -11.18 -9.75
N TRP A 273 18.86 -11.80 -9.86
CA TRP A 273 20.12 -11.27 -9.30
C TRP A 273 21.28 -11.24 -10.29
N ASN A 274 21.13 -11.84 -11.47
CA ASN A 274 22.20 -11.96 -12.47
C ASN A 274 22.60 -10.64 -13.16
N TYR A 275 21.98 -9.53 -12.79
CA TYR A 275 22.29 -8.19 -13.31
C TYR A 275 23.52 -7.55 -12.64
N SER A 276 23.98 -8.05 -11.47
CA SER A 276 25.09 -7.44 -10.73
C SER A 276 25.92 -8.46 -9.93
N GLU A 277 27.20 -8.62 -10.28
CA GLU A 277 28.15 -9.46 -9.52
C GLU A 277 28.24 -9.06 -8.04
N LYS A 278 28.12 -7.77 -7.74
CA LYS A 278 28.14 -7.26 -6.36
C LYS A 278 26.98 -7.82 -5.53
N VAL A 279 25.79 -7.91 -6.13
CA VAL A 279 24.61 -8.47 -5.47
C VAL A 279 24.76 -9.99 -5.34
N GLN A 280 25.24 -10.67 -6.37
CA GLN A 280 25.50 -12.11 -6.30
C GLN A 280 26.48 -12.47 -5.18
N ASN A 281 27.58 -11.73 -5.04
CA ASN A 281 28.56 -11.95 -3.97
C ASN A 281 27.97 -11.73 -2.57
N LYS A 282 27.11 -10.70 -2.39
CA LYS A 282 26.39 -10.50 -1.12
C LYS A 282 25.45 -11.67 -0.80
N LEU A 283 24.72 -12.17 -1.79
CA LEU A 283 23.81 -13.30 -1.61
C LEU A 283 24.57 -14.60 -1.32
N LYS A 284 25.71 -14.81 -1.98
CA LYS A 284 26.60 -15.95 -1.73
C LYS A 284 27.17 -15.93 -0.30
N ASP A 285 27.58 -14.77 0.20
CA ASP A 285 27.97 -14.59 1.60
C ASP A 285 26.81 -14.90 2.56
N ALA A 286 25.63 -14.33 2.28
CA ALA A 286 24.43 -14.54 3.09
C ALA A 286 24.04 -16.02 3.18
N VAL A 287 24.06 -16.74 2.06
CA VAL A 287 23.80 -18.18 2.02
C VAL A 287 24.89 -18.96 2.76
N GLY A 288 26.17 -18.65 2.55
CA GLY A 288 27.27 -19.35 3.23
C GLY A 288 27.30 -19.14 4.76
N ARG A 289 26.83 -18.00 5.24
CA ARG A 289 26.62 -17.74 6.68
C ARG A 289 25.37 -18.46 7.20
N ALA A 290 24.30 -18.48 6.43
CA ALA A 290 23.08 -19.22 6.77
C ALA A 290 23.28 -20.73 6.82
N GLU A 291 24.10 -21.30 5.93
CA GLU A 291 24.51 -22.71 5.99
C GLU A 291 25.16 -23.07 7.33
N LYS A 292 25.93 -22.13 7.92
CA LYS A 292 26.56 -22.28 9.24
C LYS A 292 25.61 -22.06 10.42
N GLY A 293 24.33 -21.78 10.14
CA GLY A 293 23.29 -21.62 11.16
C GLY A 293 23.03 -20.17 11.58
N GLU A 294 23.57 -19.17 10.87
CA GLU A 294 23.34 -17.74 11.15
C GLU A 294 22.18 -17.16 10.32
N MET A 295 21.25 -16.44 10.95
CA MET A 295 20.27 -15.67 10.19
C MET A 295 20.93 -14.41 9.61
N VAL A 296 20.83 -14.22 8.29
CA VAL A 296 21.34 -13.01 7.62
C VAL A 296 20.17 -12.21 7.08
N ARG A 297 20.10 -10.92 7.43
CA ARG A 297 19.13 -9.95 6.87
C ARG A 297 19.88 -8.84 6.15
N LEU A 298 19.41 -8.47 4.96
CA LEU A 298 20.05 -7.46 4.12
C LEU A 298 19.03 -6.79 3.21
N GLU A 299 19.26 -5.51 2.92
CA GLU A 299 18.53 -4.78 1.87
C GLU A 299 19.28 -4.93 0.54
N THR A 300 18.55 -5.29 -0.51
CA THR A 300 19.10 -5.43 -1.88
C THR A 300 18.02 -5.13 -2.91
N GLU A 301 18.42 -4.99 -4.16
CA GLU A 301 17.48 -4.82 -5.28
C GLU A 301 17.25 -6.17 -5.98
N VAL A 302 15.98 -6.48 -6.21
CA VAL A 302 15.54 -7.65 -6.96
C VAL A 302 15.03 -7.21 -8.32
N MET A 303 15.40 -7.91 -9.40
CA MET A 303 14.92 -7.58 -10.74
C MET A 303 13.60 -8.27 -11.07
N GLY A 304 12.58 -7.46 -11.36
CA GLY A 304 11.29 -7.90 -11.87
C GLY A 304 11.05 -7.47 -13.31
N THR A 305 9.89 -7.84 -13.87
CA THR A 305 9.50 -7.44 -15.23
C THR A 305 9.22 -5.94 -15.37
N ALA A 306 8.70 -5.32 -14.31
CA ALA A 306 8.42 -3.88 -14.26
C ALA A 306 9.66 -3.03 -13.93
N GLY A 307 10.80 -3.65 -13.60
CA GLY A 307 12.02 -2.99 -13.16
C GLY A 307 12.55 -3.51 -11.82
N PRO A 308 13.59 -2.87 -11.26
CA PRO A 308 14.12 -3.21 -9.95
C PRO A 308 13.14 -2.83 -8.82
N ALA A 309 13.03 -3.68 -7.80
CA ALA A 309 12.37 -3.37 -6.54
C ALA A 309 13.37 -3.48 -5.39
N THR A 310 13.32 -2.54 -4.44
CA THR A 310 14.10 -2.61 -3.21
C THR A 310 13.43 -3.60 -2.26
N VAL A 311 14.15 -4.65 -1.88
CA VAL A 311 13.65 -5.66 -0.96
C VAL A 311 14.47 -5.73 0.32
N ASP A 312 13.77 -5.88 1.43
CA ASP A 312 14.32 -6.32 2.70
C ASP A 312 14.25 -7.84 2.75
N MET A 313 15.40 -8.48 2.59
CA MET A 313 15.53 -9.93 2.47
C MET A 313 16.19 -10.52 3.71
N SER A 314 15.74 -11.70 4.12
CA SER A 314 16.49 -12.55 5.04
C SER A 314 16.66 -13.97 4.52
N VAL A 315 17.80 -14.58 4.87
CA VAL A 315 18.12 -15.99 4.62
C VAL A 315 18.26 -16.66 5.99
N LYS A 316 17.36 -17.60 6.28
CA LYS A 316 17.23 -18.27 7.58
C LYS A 316 17.53 -19.76 7.47
N PRO A 317 18.37 -20.33 8.35
CA PRO A 317 18.55 -21.78 8.41
C PRO A 317 17.35 -22.48 9.04
N VAL A 318 16.89 -23.56 8.39
CA VAL A 318 15.93 -24.51 8.94
C VAL A 318 16.71 -25.74 9.41
N LYS A 319 16.59 -26.07 10.69
CA LYS A 319 17.34 -27.15 11.34
C LYS A 319 16.46 -28.37 11.61
N ASN A 320 17.05 -29.56 11.60
CA ASN A 320 16.41 -30.78 12.12
C ASN A 320 16.53 -30.87 13.65
N ASP A 321 15.98 -31.94 14.24
CA ASP A 321 16.02 -32.18 15.70
C ASP A 321 17.46 -32.33 16.25
N ASP A 322 18.41 -32.71 15.40
CA ASP A 322 19.84 -32.83 15.73
C ASP A 322 20.61 -31.50 15.59
N GLY A 323 19.92 -30.40 15.26
CA GLY A 323 20.50 -29.07 15.09
C GLY A 323 21.26 -28.83 13.77
N GLN A 324 21.23 -29.79 12.84
CA GLN A 324 21.85 -29.69 11.52
C GLN A 324 20.97 -28.87 10.58
N VAL A 325 21.56 -27.97 9.81
CA VAL A 325 20.85 -27.17 8.80
C VAL A 325 20.47 -28.07 7.62
N ILE A 326 19.17 -28.28 7.41
CA ILE A 326 18.63 -29.13 6.34
C ILE A 326 18.11 -28.33 5.14
N TYR A 327 17.65 -27.09 5.37
CA TYR A 327 17.21 -26.17 4.33
C TYR A 327 17.53 -24.72 4.70
N LEU A 328 17.52 -23.82 3.73
CA LEU A 328 17.52 -22.38 3.95
C LEU A 328 16.21 -21.79 3.45
N LEU A 329 15.59 -20.93 4.25
CA LEU A 329 14.42 -20.16 3.87
C LEU A 329 14.86 -18.74 3.52
N ALA A 330 14.80 -18.39 2.24
CA ALA A 330 14.96 -17.03 1.76
C ALA A 330 13.58 -16.36 1.71
N GLU A 331 13.40 -15.28 2.46
CA GLU A 331 12.19 -14.44 2.43
C GLU A 331 12.59 -13.01 2.05
N ALA A 332 11.83 -12.37 1.17
CA ALA A 332 12.05 -10.97 0.80
C ALA A 332 10.73 -10.21 0.76
N ARG A 333 10.73 -9.02 1.36
CA ARG A 333 9.60 -8.09 1.35
C ARG A 333 9.95 -6.90 0.48
N ASP A 334 9.09 -6.58 -0.48
CA ASP A 334 9.18 -5.33 -1.23
C ASP A 334 8.94 -4.14 -0.28
N ILE A 335 9.93 -3.26 -0.19
CA ILE A 335 9.92 -2.03 0.61
C ILE A 335 10.08 -0.79 -0.27
N THR A 336 9.93 -0.93 -1.59
CA THR A 336 10.13 0.14 -2.57
C THR A 336 9.25 1.35 -2.28
N GLU A 337 7.94 1.17 -2.11
CA GLU A 337 7.00 2.26 -1.84
C GLU A 337 7.29 2.94 -0.49
N ARG A 338 7.70 2.16 0.52
CA ARG A 338 8.11 2.70 1.82
C ARG A 338 9.36 3.59 1.69
N LYS A 339 10.41 3.12 1.01
CA LYS A 339 11.64 3.89 0.79
C LYS A 339 11.38 5.15 -0.04
N LYS A 340 10.55 5.06 -1.07
CA LYS A 340 10.12 6.24 -1.85
C LYS A 340 9.39 7.26 -0.99
N ALA A 341 8.49 6.82 -0.11
CA ALA A 341 7.78 7.71 0.80
C ALA A 341 8.73 8.37 1.82
N GLU A 342 9.64 7.60 2.42
CA GLU A 342 10.67 8.12 3.33
C GLU A 342 11.57 9.15 2.63
N GLN A 343 12.00 8.86 1.40
CA GLN A 343 12.80 9.79 0.59
C GLN A 343 12.02 11.04 0.19
N ALA A 344 10.75 10.91 -0.19
CA ALA A 344 9.89 12.05 -0.53
C ALA A 344 9.64 12.96 0.68
N ILE A 345 9.50 12.40 1.89
CA ILE A 345 9.42 13.17 3.13
C ILE A 345 10.73 13.93 3.37
N ALA A 346 11.87 13.23 3.30
CA ALA A 346 13.19 13.85 3.49
C ALA A 346 13.46 14.98 2.47
N GLU A 347 13.11 14.78 1.20
CA GLU A 347 13.23 15.79 0.15
C GLU A 347 12.30 16.99 0.43
N ARG A 348 11.06 16.73 0.85
CA ARG A 348 10.12 17.80 1.21
C ARG A 348 10.59 18.60 2.42
N GLU A 349 11.12 17.95 3.45
CA GLU A 349 11.70 18.62 4.63
C GLU A 349 12.92 19.46 4.26
N ALA A 350 13.85 18.90 3.47
CA ALA A 350 15.04 19.62 3.00
C ALA A 350 14.64 20.84 2.15
N ARG A 351 13.67 20.67 1.25
CA ARG A 351 13.15 21.77 0.41
C ARG A 351 12.48 22.85 1.25
N MET A 352 11.66 22.48 2.23
CA MET A 352 11.01 23.44 3.13
C MET A 352 12.03 24.23 3.93
N ARG A 353 13.03 23.55 4.51
CA ARG A 353 14.13 24.19 5.23
C ARG A 353 14.89 25.17 4.33
N ALA A 354 15.22 24.77 3.11
CA ALA A 354 15.89 25.65 2.16
C ALA A 354 15.07 26.91 1.83
N ILE A 355 13.75 26.78 1.66
CA ILE A 355 12.86 27.94 1.43
C ILE A 355 12.89 28.91 2.62
N VAL A 356 12.84 28.40 3.85
CA VAL A 356 12.87 29.21 5.07
C VAL A 356 14.24 29.90 5.25
N GLU A 357 15.34 29.17 5.03
CA GLU A 357 16.72 29.68 5.19
C GLU A 357 17.11 30.73 4.15
N THR A 358 16.61 30.60 2.92
CA THR A 358 16.91 31.52 1.81
C THR A 358 15.91 32.67 1.69
N ALA A 359 14.90 32.74 2.56
CA ALA A 359 13.99 33.86 2.59
C ALA A 359 14.74 35.19 2.87
N PRO A 360 14.39 36.29 2.18
CA PRO A 360 15.01 37.59 2.41
C PRO A 360 14.57 38.21 3.75
N ASP A 361 13.31 37.99 4.12
CA ASP A 361 12.76 38.45 5.40
C ASP A 361 13.18 37.50 6.54
N GLY A 362 13.36 38.06 7.73
CA GLY A 362 13.62 37.32 8.95
C GLY A 362 12.39 36.48 9.33
N ILE A 363 12.59 35.19 9.62
CA ILE A 363 11.53 34.30 10.10
C ILE A 363 11.94 33.81 11.48
N VAL A 364 11.05 34.01 12.46
CA VAL A 364 11.20 33.53 13.83
C VAL A 364 9.96 32.74 14.24
N THR A 365 10.17 31.66 14.97
CA THR A 365 9.09 30.90 15.63
C THR A 365 9.30 30.95 17.12
N VAL A 366 8.22 31.19 17.86
CA VAL A 366 8.21 31.25 19.32
C VAL A 366 7.09 30.37 19.87
N ASN A 367 7.34 29.81 21.05
CA ASN A 367 6.34 29.05 21.78
C ASN A 367 5.31 29.97 22.47
N ALA A 368 4.36 29.37 23.19
CA ALA A 368 3.30 30.10 23.91
C ALA A 368 3.81 31.08 24.98
N ASP A 369 5.02 30.90 25.49
CA ASP A 369 5.65 31.77 26.48
C ASP A 369 6.50 32.88 25.83
N GLY A 370 6.57 32.94 24.49
CA GLY A 370 7.39 33.90 23.76
C GLY A 370 8.87 33.53 23.66
N THR A 371 9.23 32.30 23.99
CA THR A 371 10.58 31.76 23.85
C THR A 371 10.82 31.35 22.40
N ILE A 372 11.95 31.76 21.83
CA ILE A 372 12.36 31.45 20.45
C ILE A 372 12.66 29.95 20.32
N GLU A 373 11.97 29.28 19.40
CA GLU A 373 12.19 27.86 19.05
C GLU A 373 13.09 27.72 17.82
N SER A 374 12.90 28.58 16.81
CA SER A 374 13.77 28.60 15.64
C SER A 374 13.80 29.97 14.97
N VAL A 375 14.90 30.25 14.28
CA VAL A 375 15.13 31.42 13.44
C VAL A 375 15.76 30.99 12.13
N ASN A 376 15.52 31.72 11.05
CA ASN A 376 16.25 31.51 9.79
C ASN A 376 17.54 32.34 9.71
N SER A 377 18.38 32.04 8.72
CA SER A 377 19.62 32.79 8.46
C SER A 377 19.42 34.29 8.24
N ALA A 378 18.23 34.73 7.80
CA ALA A 378 17.94 36.16 7.64
C ALA A 378 17.82 36.87 8.99
N MET A 379 17.24 36.25 10.02
CA MET A 379 17.23 36.80 11.38
C MET A 379 18.64 37.00 11.92
N GLU A 380 19.55 36.06 11.67
CA GLU A 380 20.95 36.17 12.10
C GLU A 380 21.63 37.38 11.45
N ARG A 381 21.46 37.54 10.12
CA ARG A 381 21.99 38.69 9.37
C ARG A 381 21.39 40.02 9.82
N LEU A 382 20.07 40.07 10.04
CA LEU A 382 19.34 41.29 10.39
C LEU A 382 19.70 41.83 11.77
N PHE A 383 19.85 40.92 12.75
CA PHE A 383 20.04 41.29 14.16
C PHE A 383 21.47 41.08 14.68
N GLY A 384 22.33 40.38 13.93
CA GLY A 384 23.74 40.15 14.29
C GLY A 384 23.95 39.09 15.38
N TYR A 385 22.95 38.25 15.63
CA TYR A 385 23.02 37.12 16.56
C TYR A 385 23.16 35.80 15.78
N GLU A 386 23.85 34.82 16.35
CA GLU A 386 23.79 33.44 15.87
C GLU A 386 22.49 32.78 16.35
N ALA A 387 21.94 31.84 15.59
CA ALA A 387 20.71 31.11 15.95
C ALA A 387 20.85 30.41 17.31
N SER A 388 22.03 29.87 17.60
CA SER A 388 22.35 29.24 18.88
C SER A 388 22.31 30.21 20.09
N GLU A 389 22.48 31.51 19.85
CA GLU A 389 22.37 32.55 20.89
C GLU A 389 20.91 32.97 21.13
N LEU A 390 20.06 32.84 20.11
CA LEU A 390 18.65 33.23 20.14
C LEU A 390 17.72 32.11 20.58
N ILE A 391 17.97 30.87 20.19
CA ILE A 391 17.13 29.71 20.54
C ILE A 391 17.09 29.55 22.07
N GLY A 392 15.87 29.45 22.63
CA GLY A 392 15.64 29.38 24.06
C GLY A 392 15.64 30.74 24.78
N LYS A 393 15.83 31.87 24.08
CA LYS A 393 15.69 33.22 24.63
C LYS A 393 14.30 33.78 24.38
N ASP A 394 13.95 34.80 25.16
CA ASP A 394 12.73 35.58 24.97
C ASP A 394 12.85 36.46 23.71
N VAL A 395 11.81 36.49 22.88
CA VAL A 395 11.79 37.27 21.63
C VAL A 395 11.96 38.78 21.84
N ASN A 396 11.69 39.30 23.04
CA ASN A 396 11.89 40.70 23.38
C ASN A 396 13.37 41.14 23.32
N VAL A 397 14.33 40.21 23.29
CA VAL A 397 15.76 40.54 23.10
C VAL A 397 16.01 41.18 21.73
N ILE A 398 15.28 40.75 20.71
CA ILE A 398 15.41 41.25 19.33
C ILE A 398 14.24 42.14 18.93
N LEU A 399 13.05 41.90 19.47
CA LEU A 399 11.82 42.63 19.16
C LEU A 399 11.11 43.07 20.46
N PRO A 400 11.64 44.08 21.18
CA PRO A 400 11.07 44.53 22.43
C PRO A 400 9.61 44.98 22.27
N GLY A 401 8.71 44.46 23.11
CA GLY A 401 7.30 44.87 23.10
C GLY A 401 6.45 44.21 22.03
N LEU A 402 6.96 43.16 21.37
CA LEU A 402 6.19 42.42 20.34
C LEU A 402 5.05 41.60 20.94
N LEU A 403 5.31 40.97 22.08
CA LEU A 403 4.35 40.11 22.81
C LEU A 403 3.80 40.78 24.07
N SER A 404 4.43 41.86 24.51
CA SER A 404 3.90 42.71 25.57
C SER A 404 2.89 43.64 24.91
N GLY A 405 1.59 43.46 25.17
CA GLY A 405 0.59 44.47 24.84
C GLY A 405 1.13 45.84 25.29
N GLY A 406 1.25 46.76 24.32
CA GLY A 406 2.28 47.80 24.32
C GLY A 406 2.45 48.59 25.61
N VAL A 407 3.63 49.21 25.74
CA VAL A 407 3.87 50.29 26.70
C VAL A 407 2.85 51.41 26.42
N GLY A 408 1.73 51.42 27.16
CA GLY A 408 0.66 52.41 27.09
C GLY A 408 -0.76 51.82 27.10
N GLU A 409 -1.39 51.83 28.27
CA GLU A 409 -2.84 51.92 28.57
C GLU A 409 -3.87 51.42 27.53
N SER A 410 -3.65 50.27 26.90
CA SER A 410 -4.69 49.61 26.10
C SER A 410 -4.81 48.15 26.52
N ASP A 411 -5.99 47.82 27.05
CA ASP A 411 -6.47 46.51 27.50
C ASP A 411 -6.60 45.50 26.33
N GLU A 412 -5.67 45.52 25.37
CA GLU A 412 -5.73 44.66 24.19
C GLU A 412 -5.17 43.25 24.48
N PRO A 413 -5.94 42.18 24.23
CA PRO A 413 -5.52 40.83 24.54
C PRO A 413 -4.34 40.37 23.69
N ASN A 414 -3.41 39.68 24.34
CA ASN A 414 -2.22 39.04 23.76
C ASN A 414 -2.60 38.22 22.50
N PRO A 415 -1.91 38.38 21.34
CA PRO A 415 -2.21 37.66 20.09
C PRO A 415 -2.18 36.13 20.25
N ILE A 416 -1.42 35.60 21.23
CA ILE A 416 -1.42 34.18 21.62
C ILE A 416 -2.81 33.74 22.12
N ARG A 417 -3.57 34.63 22.77
CA ARG A 417 -4.92 34.35 23.31
C ARG A 417 -6.03 34.48 22.27
N THR A 418 -5.87 35.29 21.22
CA THR A 418 -6.92 35.55 20.23
C THR A 418 -6.85 34.64 19.01
N GLY A 419 -5.66 34.13 18.65
CA GLY A 419 -5.48 33.27 17.48
C GLY A 419 -5.64 33.99 16.13
N GLU A 420 -5.70 35.33 16.14
CA GLU A 420 -5.88 36.14 14.94
C GLU A 420 -4.54 36.47 14.28
N ARG A 421 -4.51 36.44 12.94
CA ARG A 421 -3.38 36.97 12.16
C ARG A 421 -3.30 38.47 12.38
N ARG A 422 -2.16 38.98 12.86
CA ARG A 422 -1.95 40.42 13.10
C ARG A 422 -0.67 40.87 12.43
N VAL A 423 -0.75 42.04 11.80
CA VAL A 423 0.42 42.72 11.26
C VAL A 423 0.73 43.90 12.18
N PHE A 424 1.88 43.86 12.83
CA PHE A 424 2.44 44.95 13.60
C PHE A 424 3.38 45.75 12.70
N GLY A 425 3.29 47.08 12.71
CA GLY A 425 4.11 47.95 11.84
C GLY A 425 3.34 48.65 10.72
N ILE A 426 2.08 48.26 10.45
CA ILE A 426 1.17 49.07 9.62
C ILE A 426 0.55 50.15 10.53
N GLY A 427 1.16 51.34 10.57
CA GLY A 427 0.63 52.52 11.26
C GLY A 427 1.25 52.86 12.63
N ARG A 428 2.12 52.02 13.19
CA ARG A 428 2.95 52.32 14.37
C ARG A 428 4.40 51.98 14.08
N GLU A 429 5.33 52.85 14.48
CA GLU A 429 6.76 52.59 14.29
C GLU A 429 7.24 51.52 15.28
N PHE A 430 7.66 50.37 14.77
CA PHE A 430 8.24 49.30 15.57
C PHE A 430 9.73 49.19 15.27
N TYR A 431 10.54 49.01 16.32
CA TYR A 431 11.99 48.97 16.21
C TYR A 431 12.54 47.67 16.79
N GLY A 432 13.31 46.95 15.99
CA GLY A 432 14.11 45.82 16.43
C GLY A 432 15.43 46.28 17.02
N THR A 433 15.97 45.52 17.97
CA THR A 433 17.26 45.81 18.63
C THR A 433 18.31 44.81 18.18
N ARG A 434 19.37 45.30 17.52
CA ARG A 434 20.51 44.46 17.10
C ARG A 434 21.42 44.13 18.29
N LYS A 435 22.34 43.18 18.10
CA LYS A 435 23.32 42.76 19.14
C LYS A 435 24.23 43.89 19.62
N ASP A 436 24.52 44.86 18.76
CA ASP A 436 25.31 46.05 19.09
C ASP A 436 24.50 47.15 19.82
N GLY A 437 23.21 46.94 20.04
CA GLY A 437 22.29 47.89 20.66
C GLY A 437 21.68 48.91 19.70
N SER A 438 22.02 48.88 18.40
CA SER A 438 21.41 49.76 17.41
C SER A 438 19.94 49.40 17.16
N LEU A 439 19.12 50.43 16.91
CA LEU A 439 17.71 50.27 16.59
C LEU A 439 17.51 50.21 15.08
N MET A 440 16.66 49.27 14.63
CA MET A 440 16.30 49.07 13.22
C MET A 440 14.78 49.18 13.07
N PRO A 441 14.27 50.05 12.18
CA PRO A 441 12.84 50.05 11.90
C PRO A 441 12.44 48.74 11.20
N VAL A 442 11.48 48.03 11.79
CA VAL A 442 11.01 46.74 11.27
C VAL A 442 9.49 46.70 11.15
N GLU A 443 9.01 45.92 10.20
CA GLU A 443 7.62 45.52 10.07
C GLU A 443 7.49 44.04 10.45
N VAL A 444 6.55 43.70 11.34
CA VAL A 444 6.43 42.34 11.89
C VAL A 444 5.03 41.78 11.62
N SER A 445 4.94 40.73 10.82
CA SER A 445 3.70 39.98 10.61
C SER A 445 3.67 38.74 11.48
N LEU A 446 2.65 38.59 12.33
CA LEU A 446 2.46 37.44 13.21
C LEU A 446 1.34 36.51 12.69
N SER A 447 1.62 35.21 12.68
CA SER A 447 0.67 34.15 12.39
C SER A 447 0.76 33.03 13.41
N VAL A 448 -0.39 32.57 13.91
CA VAL A 448 -0.47 31.45 14.86
C VAL A 448 -0.70 30.15 14.09
N ILE A 449 0.14 29.15 14.35
CA ILE A 449 -0.01 27.78 13.87
C ILE A 449 -0.41 26.92 15.06
N ARG A 450 -1.54 26.21 14.93
CA ARG A 450 -2.00 25.23 15.93
C ARG A 450 -1.54 23.84 15.50
N LEU A 451 -0.61 23.25 16.24
CA LEU A 451 -0.25 21.85 16.14
C LEU A 451 -1.10 21.04 17.15
N GLU A 452 -1.14 19.70 17.02
CA GLU A 452 -1.97 18.84 17.88
C GLU A 452 -1.66 19.00 19.38
N ASP A 453 -0.39 19.23 19.74
CA ASP A 453 0.06 19.26 21.14
C ASP A 453 0.42 20.66 21.67
N HIS A 454 0.62 21.67 20.81
CA HIS A 454 1.03 23.02 21.20
C HIS A 454 0.75 24.07 20.13
N GLN A 455 0.79 25.34 20.51
CA GLN A 455 0.68 26.48 19.60
C GLN A 455 2.06 27.07 19.34
N ILE A 456 2.37 27.28 18.05
CA ILE A 456 3.57 27.98 17.61
C ILE A 456 3.15 29.32 17.02
N LEU A 457 3.82 30.39 17.41
CA LEU A 457 3.66 31.70 16.80
C LEU A 457 4.83 31.93 15.83
N THR A 458 4.52 32.18 14.56
CA THR A 458 5.51 32.52 13.54
C THR A 458 5.46 34.02 13.26
N GLY A 459 6.61 34.68 13.40
CA GLY A 459 6.82 36.08 13.05
C GLY A 459 7.66 36.22 11.79
N ILE A 460 7.20 37.03 10.84
CA ILE A 460 7.98 37.48 9.69
C ILE A 460 8.41 38.92 9.95
N VAL A 461 9.70 39.17 9.94
CA VAL A 461 10.34 40.45 10.27
C VAL A 461 11.00 41.01 9.02
N ARG A 462 10.52 42.17 8.57
CA ARG A 462 11.06 42.87 7.41
C ARG A 462 11.79 44.13 7.86
N ASP A 463 13.01 44.31 7.39
CA ASP A 463 13.73 45.58 7.49
C ASP A 463 13.10 46.61 6.54
N VAL A 464 12.69 47.75 7.08
CA VAL A 464 12.09 48.85 6.30
C VAL A 464 12.95 50.12 6.32
N THR A 465 14.23 50.00 6.66
CA THR A 465 15.17 51.13 6.76
C THR A 465 15.24 51.91 5.45
N GLU A 466 15.55 51.25 4.33
CA GLU A 466 15.67 51.92 3.02
C GLU A 466 14.37 52.62 2.61
N ARG A 467 13.22 51.99 2.87
CA ARG A 467 11.91 52.55 2.57
C ARG A 467 11.68 53.81 3.40
N LYS A 468 11.93 53.76 4.72
CA LYS A 468 11.78 54.92 5.60
C LYS A 468 12.74 56.06 5.24
N GLU A 469 13.98 55.75 4.87
CA GLU A 469 14.95 56.76 4.43
C GLU A 469 14.52 57.43 3.12
N ALA A 470 13.98 56.67 2.16
CA ALA A 470 13.42 57.23 0.94
C ALA A 470 12.19 58.12 1.22
N GLU A 471 11.27 57.65 2.06
CA GLU A 471 10.10 58.42 2.49
C GLU A 471 10.51 59.72 3.21
N ASN A 472 11.53 59.67 4.07
CA ASN A 472 12.05 60.84 4.78
C ASN A 472 12.72 61.85 3.84
N ARG A 473 13.53 61.40 2.87
CA ARG A 473 14.15 62.29 1.86
C ARG A 473 13.10 63.03 1.03
N VAL A 474 12.03 62.32 0.64
CA VAL A 474 10.90 62.93 -0.08
C VAL A 474 10.19 63.96 0.79
N ARG A 475 9.94 63.63 2.07
CA ARG A 475 9.29 64.56 3.02
C ARG A 475 10.12 65.82 3.25
N GLU A 476 11.43 65.67 3.43
CA GLU A 476 12.37 66.78 3.59
C GLU A 476 12.37 67.70 2.36
N PHE A 477 12.42 67.12 1.14
CA PHE A 477 12.32 67.88 -0.11
C PHE A 477 11.05 68.74 -0.18
N TYR A 478 9.88 68.17 0.13
CA TYR A 478 8.62 68.93 0.15
C TYR A 478 8.61 70.05 1.19
N SER A 479 9.22 69.81 2.36
CA SER A 479 9.35 70.82 3.42
C SER A 479 10.21 71.99 2.96
N THR A 480 11.39 71.71 2.37
CA THR A 480 12.32 72.73 1.87
C THR A 480 11.70 73.56 0.74
N VAL A 481 11.07 72.92 -0.26
CA VAL A 481 10.38 73.63 -1.35
C VAL A 481 9.26 74.53 -0.82
N SER A 482 8.47 74.03 0.14
CA SER A 482 7.39 74.81 0.76
C SER A 482 7.93 76.04 1.48
N HIS A 483 9.09 75.92 2.13
CA HIS A 483 9.75 77.04 2.80
C HIS A 483 10.27 78.08 1.79
N GLU A 484 11.02 77.65 0.78
CA GLU A 484 11.62 78.53 -0.23
C GLU A 484 10.60 79.25 -1.10
N LEU A 485 9.40 78.68 -1.32
CA LEU A 485 8.29 79.35 -2.00
C LEU A 485 7.53 80.34 -1.09
N ARG A 486 7.42 80.05 0.22
CA ARG A 486 6.65 80.88 1.15
C ARG A 486 7.30 82.24 1.39
N THR A 487 8.63 82.29 1.47
CA THR A 487 9.40 83.51 1.72
C THR A 487 9.16 84.61 0.66
N PRO A 488 9.41 84.39 -0.65
CA PRO A 488 9.16 85.38 -1.69
C PRO A 488 7.67 85.75 -1.78
N LEU A 489 6.77 84.76 -1.66
CA LEU A 489 5.32 85.01 -1.69
C LEU A 489 4.87 85.92 -0.54
N THR A 490 5.48 85.79 0.63
CA THR A 490 5.21 86.66 1.77
C THR A 490 5.73 88.07 1.52
N ALA A 491 6.91 88.23 0.92
CA ALA A 491 7.47 89.53 0.56
C ALA A 491 6.61 90.26 -0.50
N ILE A 492 6.19 89.56 -1.58
CA ILE A 492 5.26 90.08 -2.59
C ILE A 492 3.96 90.55 -1.94
N ARG A 493 3.36 89.71 -1.08
CA ARG A 493 2.11 90.06 -0.39
C ARG A 493 2.28 91.28 0.51
N THR A 494 3.40 91.41 1.22
CA THR A 494 3.69 92.58 2.05
C THR A 494 3.88 93.84 1.19
N ALA A 495 4.62 93.75 0.08
CA ALA A 495 4.82 94.87 -0.84
C ALA A 495 3.49 95.36 -1.45
N LEU A 496 2.66 94.44 -1.94
CA LEU A 496 1.33 94.78 -2.47
C LEU A 496 0.39 95.31 -1.37
N GLY A 497 0.45 94.76 -0.16
CA GLY A 497 -0.34 95.27 0.97
C GLY A 497 0.06 96.68 1.41
N LEU A 498 1.35 97.03 1.32
CA LEU A 498 1.82 98.40 1.56
C LEU A 498 1.29 99.37 0.49
N MET A 499 1.13 98.92 -0.75
CA MET A 499 0.50 99.71 -1.82
C MET A 499 -1.02 99.87 -1.66
N GLU A 500 -1.70 98.83 -1.19
CA GLU A 500 -3.14 98.87 -0.94
C GLU A 500 -3.48 99.77 0.27
N SER A 501 -2.55 99.88 1.22
CA SER A 501 -2.66 100.82 2.34
C SER A 501 -2.44 102.27 1.86
N THR A 502 -3.19 103.23 2.42
CA THR A 502 -3.05 104.68 2.16
C THR A 502 -1.71 105.28 2.62
N VAL A 503 -0.73 104.46 2.99
CA VAL A 503 0.61 104.88 3.46
C VAL A 503 1.45 105.47 2.33
N LEU A 504 1.19 105.10 1.07
CA LEU A 504 1.92 105.56 -0.10
C LEU A 504 1.10 106.59 -0.91
N GLU A 505 0.80 107.75 -0.32
CA GLU A 505 0.05 108.84 -1.00
C GLU A 505 0.83 109.48 -2.18
N GLN A 506 2.12 109.13 -2.38
CA GLN A 506 2.97 109.67 -3.45
C GLN A 506 3.52 108.56 -4.37
N VAL A 507 3.35 108.75 -5.68
CA VAL A 507 3.82 107.86 -6.76
C VAL A 507 5.34 107.57 -6.68
N SER A 508 6.12 108.49 -6.11
CA SER A 508 7.57 108.35 -5.94
C SER A 508 7.98 107.20 -5.01
N HIS A 509 7.11 106.79 -4.08
CA HIS A 509 7.40 105.72 -3.12
C HIS A 509 6.74 104.38 -3.50
N ALA A 510 5.81 104.39 -4.46
CA ALA A 510 5.18 103.18 -4.97
C ALA A 510 6.14 102.37 -5.87
N LYS A 511 6.95 103.05 -6.69
CA LYS A 511 7.86 102.37 -7.62
C LYS A 511 8.85 101.41 -6.92
N PRO A 512 9.59 101.81 -5.88
CA PRO A 512 10.50 100.89 -5.17
C PRO A 512 9.79 99.68 -4.54
N VAL A 513 8.56 99.85 -4.07
CA VAL A 513 7.76 98.75 -3.50
C VAL A 513 7.28 97.79 -4.59
N LEU A 514 6.97 98.30 -5.79
CA LEU A 514 6.63 97.48 -6.95
C LEU A 514 7.84 96.69 -7.42
N ASP A 515 9.00 97.36 -7.45
CA ASP A 515 10.27 96.77 -7.87
C ASP A 515 10.60 95.57 -6.97
N ILE A 516 10.42 95.67 -5.65
CA ILE A 516 10.56 94.53 -4.71
C ILE A 516 9.60 93.38 -5.06
N ALA A 517 8.33 93.68 -5.36
CA ALA A 517 7.36 92.64 -5.71
C ALA A 517 7.70 91.94 -7.04
N CYS A 518 8.16 92.71 -8.04
CA CYS A 518 8.62 92.18 -9.32
C CYS A 518 9.88 91.33 -9.17
N GLU A 519 10.88 91.80 -8.40
CA GLU A 519 12.11 91.05 -8.12
C GLU A 519 11.84 89.71 -7.44
N GLU A 520 10.93 89.68 -6.45
CA GLU A 520 10.55 88.44 -5.77
C GLU A 520 9.71 87.50 -6.65
N ALA A 521 8.89 88.05 -7.56
CA ALA A 521 8.17 87.25 -8.55
C ALA A 521 9.12 86.59 -9.55
N ASP A 522 10.11 87.35 -10.05
CA ASP A 522 11.16 86.83 -10.93
C ASP A 522 12.05 85.81 -10.22
N ARG A 523 12.32 86.01 -8.91
CA ARG A 523 12.99 85.01 -8.07
C ARG A 523 12.16 83.72 -7.96
N LEU A 524 10.86 83.82 -7.76
CA LEU A 524 9.96 82.66 -7.66
C LEU A 524 9.85 81.89 -8.99
N ILE A 525 9.77 82.59 -10.13
CA ILE A 525 9.78 81.96 -11.47
C ILE A 525 11.07 81.17 -11.69
N ARG A 526 12.23 81.77 -11.36
CA ARG A 526 13.53 81.07 -11.43
C ARG A 526 13.54 79.81 -10.54
N LEU A 527 13.09 79.92 -9.29
CA LEU A 527 13.04 78.78 -8.37
C LEU A 527 12.12 77.65 -8.88
N ILE A 528 10.96 77.97 -9.47
CA ILE A 528 10.07 76.95 -10.04
C ILE A 528 10.74 76.24 -11.22
N ASN A 529 11.38 76.99 -12.12
CA ASN A 529 12.10 76.40 -13.25
C ASN A 529 13.26 75.52 -12.78
N ASP A 530 14.01 75.95 -11.77
CA ASP A 530 15.08 75.17 -11.14
C ASP A 530 14.55 73.83 -10.58
N ILE A 531 13.40 73.85 -9.88
CA ILE A 531 12.76 72.63 -9.35
C ILE A 531 12.31 71.69 -10.47
N LEU A 532 11.75 72.24 -11.55
CA LEU A 532 11.33 71.45 -12.71
C LEU A 532 12.52 70.80 -13.43
N ASP A 533 13.63 71.53 -13.57
CA ASP A 533 14.86 70.98 -14.14
C ASP A 533 15.43 69.85 -13.26
N ILE A 534 15.43 70.00 -11.93
CA ILE A 534 15.83 68.91 -11.01
C ILE A 534 14.96 67.66 -11.20
N ARG A 535 13.65 67.82 -11.34
CA ARG A 535 12.74 66.68 -11.60
C ARG A 535 13.01 65.99 -12.92
N LYS A 536 13.34 66.75 -13.97
CA LYS A 536 13.72 66.19 -15.27
C LYS A 536 15.05 65.42 -15.17
N ILE A 537 16.01 65.94 -14.42
CA ILE A 537 17.30 65.29 -14.16
C ILE A 537 17.10 63.97 -13.39
N GLU A 538 16.34 63.96 -12.29
CA GLU A 538 16.07 62.75 -11.49
C GLU A 538 15.36 61.65 -12.29
N ALA A 539 14.47 62.04 -13.20
CA ALA A 539 13.76 61.10 -14.05
C ALA A 539 14.62 60.58 -15.22
N GLY A 540 15.85 61.09 -15.40
CA GLY A 540 16.68 60.83 -16.58
C GLY A 540 16.09 61.37 -17.88
N LYS A 541 15.18 62.36 -17.79
CA LYS A 541 14.39 62.92 -18.91
C LYS A 541 14.86 64.31 -19.32
N MET A 542 16.08 64.71 -18.94
CA MET A 542 16.64 65.95 -19.43
C MET A 542 17.14 65.71 -20.86
N ASP A 543 16.29 65.99 -21.85
CA ASP A 543 16.65 65.87 -23.26
C ASP A 543 17.54 67.06 -23.66
N LEU A 544 18.78 66.78 -24.06
CA LEU A 544 19.72 67.78 -24.57
C LEU A 544 19.57 67.95 -26.09
N GLN A 545 19.45 69.19 -26.55
CA GLN A 545 19.46 69.53 -27.97
C GLN A 545 20.87 69.84 -28.45
N LEU A 546 21.66 68.78 -28.66
CA LEU A 546 23.07 68.89 -29.01
C LEU A 546 23.27 69.48 -30.42
N LYS A 547 24.06 70.55 -30.51
CA LYS A 547 24.49 71.21 -31.75
C LYS A 547 26.01 71.42 -31.73
N ARG A 548 26.60 71.54 -32.93
CA ARG A 548 28.02 71.95 -33.06
C ARG A 548 28.12 73.46 -32.84
N LEU A 549 28.82 73.86 -31.78
CA LEU A 549 28.91 75.26 -31.34
C LEU A 549 30.36 75.63 -31.08
N HIS A 550 30.72 76.89 -31.36
CA HIS A 550 32.02 77.43 -30.97
C HIS A 550 31.97 77.85 -29.49
N ALA A 551 32.90 77.38 -28.67
CA ALA A 551 32.93 77.70 -27.24
C ALA A 551 32.91 79.22 -26.98
N ASN A 552 33.64 79.98 -27.81
CA ASN A 552 33.74 81.44 -27.74
C ASN A 552 32.40 82.15 -27.98
N ASP A 553 31.53 81.61 -28.85
CA ASP A 553 30.22 82.20 -29.12
C ASP A 553 29.28 82.05 -27.91
N ILE A 554 29.36 80.92 -27.22
CA ILE A 554 28.56 80.65 -26.02
C ILE A 554 28.97 81.62 -24.90
N VAL A 555 30.28 81.83 -24.69
CA VAL A 555 30.77 82.77 -23.68
C VAL A 555 30.38 84.20 -24.01
N ARG A 556 30.55 84.65 -25.27
CA ARG A 556 30.14 86.00 -25.68
C ARG A 556 28.67 86.26 -25.37
N ARG A 557 27.77 85.35 -25.73
CA ARG A 557 26.33 85.49 -25.42
C ARG A 557 26.05 85.48 -23.93
N ALA A 558 26.75 84.66 -23.15
CA ALA A 558 26.58 84.63 -21.70
C ALA A 558 27.02 85.95 -21.06
N VAL A 559 28.16 86.51 -21.47
CA VAL A 559 28.67 87.81 -21.01
C VAL A 559 27.70 88.93 -21.41
N ASP A 560 27.26 88.97 -22.68
CA ASP A 560 26.29 89.97 -23.16
C ASP A 560 25.00 89.95 -22.33
N SER A 561 24.53 88.75 -21.94
CA SER A 561 23.30 88.59 -21.14
C SER A 561 23.42 89.09 -19.69
N ILE A 562 24.65 89.22 -19.18
CA ILE A 562 24.94 89.59 -17.78
C ILE A 562 25.61 90.97 -17.67
N GLU A 563 25.99 91.59 -18.78
CA GLU A 563 26.70 92.86 -18.82
C GLU A 563 25.95 94.00 -18.09
N SER A 564 24.61 94.02 -18.15
CA SER A 564 23.82 95.00 -17.37
C SER A 564 23.99 94.78 -15.86
N LEU A 565 23.92 93.53 -15.41
CA LEU A 565 24.08 93.16 -14.00
C LEU A 565 25.49 93.50 -13.49
N ALA A 566 26.52 93.25 -14.30
CA ALA A 566 27.89 93.59 -13.98
C ALA A 566 28.09 95.11 -13.85
N ARG A 567 27.53 95.89 -14.78
CA ARG A 567 27.56 97.37 -14.72
C ARG A 567 26.84 97.91 -13.49
N ASP A 568 25.67 97.38 -13.15
CA ASP A 568 24.90 97.80 -11.97
C ASP A 568 25.63 97.46 -10.67
N ALA A 569 26.40 96.36 -10.64
CA ALA A 569 27.26 95.97 -9.53
C ALA A 569 28.64 96.67 -9.52
N GLY A 570 28.96 97.47 -10.55
CA GLY A 570 30.25 98.14 -10.70
C GLY A 570 31.42 97.17 -10.89
N ILE A 571 31.22 96.05 -11.60
CA ILE A 571 32.20 95.00 -11.85
C ILE A 571 32.51 94.93 -13.35
N ASP A 572 33.80 94.87 -13.70
CA ASP A 572 34.24 94.71 -15.09
C ASP A 572 34.39 93.21 -15.44
N ILE A 573 33.91 92.79 -16.61
CA ILE A 573 34.09 91.41 -17.10
C ILE A 573 35.22 91.38 -18.12
N GLU A 574 36.27 90.63 -17.83
CA GLU A 574 37.41 90.42 -18.73
C GLU A 574 37.29 89.04 -19.40
N THR A 575 37.65 88.92 -20.68
CA THR A 575 37.58 87.65 -21.42
C THR A 575 38.93 87.27 -22.06
N GLU A 576 39.40 86.06 -21.79
CA GLU A 576 40.58 85.43 -22.40
C GLU A 576 40.12 84.18 -23.16
N LEU A 577 39.90 84.31 -24.48
CA LEU A 577 39.33 83.25 -25.30
C LEU A 577 40.37 82.72 -26.29
N GLU A 578 40.80 81.46 -26.11
CA GLU A 578 41.62 80.75 -27.10
C GLU A 578 40.73 80.30 -28.29
N ASP A 579 41.23 80.41 -29.52
CA ASP A 579 40.45 80.07 -30.71
C ASP A 579 40.49 78.56 -31.01
N GLY A 580 39.35 77.99 -31.42
CA GLY A 580 39.29 76.67 -32.08
C GLY A 580 38.53 75.56 -31.37
N ALA A 581 37.98 75.77 -30.17
CA ALA A 581 37.20 74.75 -29.47
C ALA A 581 35.76 74.65 -30.03
N ILE A 582 35.47 73.57 -30.77
CA ILE A 582 34.11 73.21 -31.21
C ILE A 582 33.56 72.15 -30.26
N LEU A 583 32.35 72.36 -29.76
CA LEU A 583 31.66 71.49 -28.82
C LEU A 583 30.41 70.90 -29.45
N LEU A 584 30.05 69.67 -29.05
CA LEU A 584 28.73 69.11 -29.32
C LEU A 584 27.89 69.31 -28.05
N ALA A 585 27.11 70.39 -28.01
CA ALA A 585 26.43 70.82 -26.79
C ALA A 585 25.09 71.49 -27.03
N ASP A 586 24.27 71.53 -25.98
CA ASP A 586 23.03 72.30 -25.93
C ASP A 586 23.35 73.74 -25.53
N GLU A 587 23.07 74.66 -26.45
CA GLU A 587 23.37 76.07 -26.34
C GLU A 587 22.69 76.75 -25.15
N ASP A 588 21.38 76.52 -25.00
CA ASP A 588 20.56 77.16 -23.96
C ASP A 588 20.98 76.65 -22.57
N ARG A 589 21.31 75.35 -22.47
CA ARG A 589 21.76 74.74 -21.22
C ARG A 589 23.17 75.17 -20.82
N LEU A 590 24.10 75.32 -21.77
CA LEU A 590 25.42 75.88 -21.45
C LEU A 590 25.35 77.37 -21.13
N GLN A 591 24.45 78.13 -21.76
CA GLN A 591 24.19 79.51 -21.36
C GLN A 591 23.65 79.58 -19.92
N GLN A 592 22.79 78.64 -19.50
CA GLN A 592 22.33 78.53 -18.11
C GLN A 592 23.48 78.25 -17.13
N VAL A 593 24.41 77.34 -17.47
CA VAL A 593 25.63 77.06 -16.67
C VAL A 593 26.45 78.33 -16.49
N LEU A 594 26.83 78.98 -17.60
CA LEU A 594 27.66 80.18 -17.57
C LEU A 594 26.95 81.33 -16.86
N SER A 595 25.65 81.51 -17.08
CA SER A 595 24.85 82.53 -16.41
C SER A 595 24.85 82.33 -14.89
N ASN A 596 24.68 81.09 -14.42
CA ASN A 596 24.73 80.76 -13.00
C ASN A 596 26.11 81.03 -12.38
N LEU A 597 27.20 80.68 -13.07
CA LEU A 597 28.56 80.90 -12.58
C LEU A 597 28.95 82.39 -12.58
N LEU A 598 28.64 83.11 -13.66
CA LEU A 598 28.93 84.55 -13.79
C LEU A 598 28.10 85.40 -12.81
N SER A 599 26.80 85.09 -12.68
CA SER A 599 25.93 85.73 -11.69
C SER A 599 26.48 85.58 -10.27
N ASN A 600 26.95 84.38 -9.91
CA ASN A 600 27.58 84.14 -8.61
C ASN A 600 28.89 84.92 -8.48
N ALA A 601 29.76 84.88 -9.48
CA ALA A 601 31.03 85.60 -9.47
C ALA A 601 30.84 87.12 -9.26
N ILE A 602 29.90 87.74 -9.98
CA ILE A 602 29.58 89.16 -9.84
C ILE A 602 29.01 89.45 -8.45
N LYS A 603 28.06 88.64 -7.99
CA LYS A 603 27.38 88.84 -6.72
C LYS A 603 28.34 88.79 -5.51
N PHE A 604 29.36 87.93 -5.56
CA PHE A 604 30.30 87.73 -4.46
C PHE A 604 31.58 88.56 -4.57
N SER A 605 31.85 89.17 -5.71
CA SER A 605 32.98 90.09 -5.89
C SER A 605 32.69 91.47 -5.27
N PRO A 606 33.71 92.19 -4.78
CA PRO A 606 33.57 93.56 -4.27
C PRO A 606 33.35 94.57 -5.42
N GLU A 607 32.71 95.70 -5.14
CA GLU A 607 32.55 96.78 -6.13
C GLU A 607 33.93 97.25 -6.67
N LYS A 608 34.00 97.56 -7.98
CA LYS A 608 35.23 97.95 -8.70
C LYS A 608 36.31 96.87 -8.82
N SER A 609 35.91 95.60 -8.76
CA SER A 609 36.77 94.46 -9.12
C SER A 609 36.47 93.99 -10.55
N SER A 610 37.24 93.01 -11.03
CA SER A 610 36.98 92.35 -12.29
C SER A 610 36.70 90.84 -12.12
N VAL A 611 35.88 90.30 -13.02
CA VAL A 611 35.61 88.87 -13.16
C VAL A 611 36.24 88.42 -14.47
N LEU A 612 37.17 87.47 -14.41
CA LEU A 612 37.86 86.95 -15.59
C LEU A 612 37.17 85.67 -16.08
N VAL A 613 36.82 85.63 -17.36
CA VAL A 613 36.33 84.44 -18.05
C VAL A 613 37.39 83.94 -19.02
N LYS A 614 37.90 82.74 -18.77
CA LYS A 614 38.95 82.12 -19.58
C LYS A 614 38.44 80.86 -20.26
N VAL A 615 38.75 80.70 -21.54
CA VAL A 615 38.45 79.48 -22.32
C VAL A 615 39.70 79.01 -23.02
N PHE A 616 40.09 77.75 -22.80
CA PHE A 616 41.27 77.14 -23.40
C PHE A 616 41.10 75.63 -23.57
N GLU A 617 41.91 75.03 -24.45
CA GLU A 617 41.97 73.58 -24.56
C GLU A 617 42.93 73.00 -23.51
N ASP A 618 42.46 72.05 -22.70
CA ASP A 618 43.29 71.30 -21.75
C ASP A 618 43.06 69.80 -21.93
N ARG A 619 44.14 69.06 -22.26
CA ARG A 619 44.14 67.58 -22.38
C ARG A 619 43.01 67.01 -23.25
N GLY A 620 42.69 67.66 -24.37
CA GLY A 620 41.66 67.22 -25.32
C GLY A 620 40.22 67.54 -24.90
N LYS A 621 40.04 68.42 -23.91
CA LYS A 621 38.77 68.99 -23.49
C LYS A 621 38.82 70.51 -23.58
N CYS A 622 37.69 71.16 -23.80
CA CYS A 622 37.56 72.61 -23.67
C CYS A 622 37.25 72.96 -22.22
N ARG A 623 38.09 73.78 -21.60
CA ARG A 623 37.95 74.21 -20.21
C ARG A 623 37.51 75.66 -20.17
N PHE A 624 36.49 75.91 -19.36
CA PHE A 624 35.94 77.23 -19.05
C PHE A 624 36.27 77.53 -17.59
N GLU A 625 36.87 78.69 -17.33
CA GLU A 625 37.17 79.17 -15.98
C GLU A 625 36.55 80.55 -15.77
N ILE A 626 35.90 80.71 -14.63
CA ILE A 626 35.32 81.96 -14.15
C ILE A 626 36.03 82.26 -12.83
N ARG A 627 36.84 83.31 -12.82
CA ARG A 627 37.58 83.77 -11.65
C ARG A 627 36.92 85.01 -11.08
N ASP A 628 36.63 84.96 -9.79
CA ASP A 628 36.09 86.07 -9.00
C ASP A 628 37.09 86.55 -7.96
N ASP A 629 36.98 87.82 -7.56
CA ASP A 629 37.77 88.45 -6.48
C ASP A 629 37.02 88.45 -5.14
N GLY A 630 36.11 87.50 -4.95
CA GLY A 630 35.29 87.36 -3.75
C GLY A 630 36.05 86.84 -2.52
N PRO A 631 35.35 86.55 -1.42
CA PRO A 631 35.95 86.13 -0.16
C PRO A 631 36.62 84.73 -0.20
N GLY A 632 36.51 84.01 -1.32
CA GLY A 632 36.93 82.61 -1.43
C GLY A 632 35.97 81.64 -0.74
N ILE A 633 36.18 80.35 -0.98
CA ILE A 633 35.37 79.26 -0.43
C ILE A 633 36.19 78.49 0.62
N PRO A 634 35.66 78.26 1.85
CA PRO A 634 36.30 77.43 2.87
C PRO A 634 36.50 75.98 2.39
N ASP A 635 37.64 75.36 2.73
CA ASP A 635 37.99 74.01 2.29
C ASP A 635 36.97 72.94 2.75
N ASP A 636 36.32 73.16 3.89
CA ASP A 636 35.28 72.30 4.47
C ASP A 636 33.90 72.44 3.81
N GLU A 637 33.71 73.45 2.96
CA GLU A 637 32.45 73.71 2.25
C GLU A 637 32.52 73.36 0.76
N VAL A 638 33.72 73.11 0.20
CA VAL A 638 33.92 72.78 -1.22
C VAL A 638 33.12 71.54 -1.66
N GLU A 639 33.11 70.48 -0.84
CA GLU A 639 32.39 69.23 -1.17
C GLU A 639 30.86 69.41 -1.19
N LYS A 640 30.35 70.37 -0.41
CA LYS A 640 28.90 70.63 -0.27
C LYS A 640 28.37 71.65 -1.27
N LEU A 641 29.25 72.43 -1.90
CA LEU A 641 28.91 73.56 -2.76
C LEU A 641 27.97 73.21 -3.93
N PHE A 642 28.11 72.00 -4.49
CA PHE A 642 27.27 71.49 -5.58
C PHE A 642 26.07 70.66 -5.10
N GLY A 643 25.83 70.63 -3.78
CA GLY A 643 24.65 70.03 -3.18
C GLY A 643 23.39 70.86 -3.43
N ARG A 644 22.22 70.26 -3.20
CA ARG A 644 20.92 70.91 -3.45
C ARG A 644 20.49 71.72 -2.24
N PHE A 645 20.06 72.95 -2.46
CA PHE A 645 19.65 73.90 -1.42
C PHE A 645 20.79 74.25 -0.44
N GLU A 646 22.04 74.00 -0.84
CA GLU A 646 23.22 74.34 -0.06
C GLU A 646 23.60 75.80 -0.28
N GLN A 647 23.89 76.51 0.81
CA GLN A 647 24.33 77.91 0.78
C GLN A 647 25.50 78.12 1.74
N VAL A 648 26.60 78.68 1.23
CA VAL A 648 27.80 79.01 2.01
C VAL A 648 27.50 80.17 2.96
N SER A 649 27.81 79.98 4.24
CA SER A 649 27.60 80.99 5.28
C SER A 649 28.75 82.00 5.31
N VAL A 650 28.65 83.08 4.54
CA VAL A 650 29.70 84.12 4.54
C VAL A 650 29.75 84.84 5.90
N ARG A 651 30.97 85.02 6.45
CA ARG A 651 31.25 85.55 7.80
C ARG A 651 30.70 86.96 8.12
N ASP A 652 30.16 87.68 7.13
CA ASP A 652 29.61 89.04 7.27
C ASP A 652 28.08 89.13 7.50
N GLY A 653 27.40 88.01 7.79
CA GLY A 653 26.05 88.02 8.37
C GLY A 653 24.91 88.55 7.46
N ARG A 654 25.21 88.96 6.22
CA ARG A 654 24.22 89.21 5.17
C ARG A 654 24.22 88.04 4.20
N SER A 655 23.19 87.20 4.25
CA SER A 655 22.93 86.23 3.18
C SER A 655 22.63 87.01 1.89
N LYS A 656 23.62 87.14 1.00
CA LYS A 656 23.35 87.60 -0.37
C LYS A 656 22.52 86.49 -1.03
N GLY A 657 21.22 86.69 -1.19
CA GLY A 657 20.23 85.66 -1.47
C GLY A 657 20.48 84.81 -2.72
N GLY A 658 20.15 83.51 -2.66
CA GLY A 658 20.19 82.55 -3.76
C GLY A 658 19.18 81.41 -3.50
N THR A 659 18.98 80.50 -4.45
CA THR A 659 18.09 79.33 -4.28
C THR A 659 18.85 78.10 -3.78
N GLY A 660 20.19 78.11 -3.83
CA GLY A 660 21.03 76.94 -3.56
C GLY A 660 20.88 75.81 -4.60
N LEU A 661 20.18 76.07 -5.71
CA LEU A 661 19.95 75.07 -6.78
C LEU A 661 20.82 75.30 -8.02
N GLY A 662 21.25 76.55 -8.26
CA GLY A 662 21.95 76.92 -9.50
C GLY A 662 23.25 76.15 -9.77
N LEU A 663 24.06 75.89 -8.74
CA LEU A 663 25.30 75.11 -8.88
C LEU A 663 25.03 73.61 -9.06
N ALA A 664 24.03 73.06 -8.37
CA ALA A 664 23.61 71.67 -8.54
C ALA A 664 23.08 71.41 -9.97
N ILE A 665 22.32 72.36 -10.52
CA ILE A 665 21.84 72.31 -11.91
C ILE A 665 23.00 72.47 -12.89
N ALA A 666 23.92 73.41 -12.65
CA ALA A 666 25.10 73.60 -13.49
C ALA A 666 25.94 72.32 -13.56
N LYS A 667 26.14 71.64 -12.43
CA LYS A 667 26.81 70.33 -12.36
C LYS A 667 26.09 69.27 -13.18
N ALA A 668 24.78 69.11 -12.97
CA ALA A 668 24.01 68.12 -13.71
C ALA A 668 24.02 68.37 -15.23
N ILE A 669 23.94 69.63 -15.67
CA ILE A 669 24.04 69.99 -17.08
C ILE A 669 25.41 69.60 -17.64
N VAL A 670 26.50 69.99 -16.96
CA VAL A 670 27.87 69.68 -17.42
C VAL A 670 28.12 68.17 -17.47
N GLU A 671 27.68 67.42 -16.45
CA GLU A 671 27.82 65.96 -16.41
C GLU A 671 27.02 65.26 -17.53
N GLN A 672 25.82 65.74 -17.87
CA GLN A 672 25.07 65.20 -19.01
C GLN A 672 25.71 65.49 -20.38
N HIS A 673 26.52 66.54 -20.47
CA HIS A 673 27.36 66.80 -21.65
C HIS A 673 28.67 65.99 -21.64
N GLY A 674 28.84 65.06 -20.69
CA GLY A 674 30.06 64.24 -20.55
C GLY A 674 31.25 65.00 -19.94
N GLY A 675 30.99 66.13 -19.30
CA GLY A 675 31.99 67.01 -18.70
C GLY A 675 32.19 66.84 -17.21
N GLN A 676 33.02 67.72 -16.64
CA GLN A 676 33.22 67.85 -15.19
C GLN A 676 33.17 69.33 -14.79
N ILE A 677 32.70 69.60 -13.58
CA ILE A 677 32.67 70.95 -12.99
C ILE A 677 33.36 70.89 -11.62
N GLY A 678 34.02 71.97 -11.23
CA GLY A 678 34.66 72.08 -9.93
C GLY A 678 34.97 73.51 -9.55
N VAL A 679 35.66 73.65 -8.42
CA VAL A 679 36.10 74.93 -7.90
C VAL A 679 37.55 74.83 -7.40
N GLY A 680 38.31 75.89 -7.62
CA GLY A 680 39.71 76.05 -7.20
C GLY A 680 39.94 77.43 -6.57
N LYS A 681 41.18 77.67 -6.10
CA LYS A 681 41.58 78.95 -5.49
C LYS A 681 42.24 79.87 -6.53
N SER A 682 42.00 81.17 -6.41
CA SER A 682 42.49 82.21 -7.33
C SER A 682 44.03 82.36 -7.34
N ASP A 683 44.71 82.12 -6.21
CA ASP A 683 46.17 82.07 -6.08
C ASP A 683 46.60 81.35 -4.77
N GLU A 684 47.79 80.73 -4.70
CA GLU A 684 48.31 80.10 -3.47
C GLU A 684 48.81 81.13 -2.43
N GLN A 685 49.05 82.38 -2.85
CA GLN A 685 49.63 83.44 -2.02
C GLN A 685 48.66 84.55 -1.61
N SER A 686 47.52 84.70 -2.28
CA SER A 686 46.45 85.63 -1.88
C SER A 686 45.21 84.86 -1.43
N LYS A 687 44.74 85.10 -0.19
CA LYS A 687 43.53 84.48 0.39
C LYS A 687 42.21 85.04 -0.18
N SER A 688 42.20 85.63 -1.38
CA SER A 688 41.02 86.29 -1.96
C SER A 688 40.73 85.76 -3.36
N GLY A 689 39.49 85.32 -3.59
CA GLY A 689 38.94 84.90 -4.88
C GLY A 689 38.73 83.39 -5.06
N SER A 690 37.74 83.02 -5.88
CA SER A 690 37.46 81.62 -6.27
C SER A 690 37.60 81.44 -7.78
N ILE A 691 37.92 80.23 -8.22
CA ILE A 691 37.91 79.85 -9.64
C ILE A 691 36.89 78.74 -9.83
N PHE A 692 35.73 79.06 -10.38
CA PHE A 692 34.80 78.06 -10.85
C PHE A 692 35.20 77.60 -12.24
N TRP A 693 35.26 76.29 -12.45
CA TRP A 693 35.65 75.76 -13.75
C TRP A 693 34.75 74.61 -14.17
N PHE A 694 34.54 74.48 -15.48
CA PHE A 694 33.97 73.27 -16.06
C PHE A 694 34.69 72.91 -17.35
N GLU A 695 34.71 71.62 -17.68
CA GLU A 695 35.35 71.10 -18.88
C GLU A 695 34.38 70.22 -19.66
N LEU A 696 34.41 70.33 -20.98
CA LEU A 696 33.57 69.57 -21.90
C LEU A 696 34.42 68.88 -22.97
N PRO A 697 34.02 67.69 -23.44
CA PRO A 697 34.71 67.03 -24.54
C PRO A 697 34.60 67.86 -25.83
N LEU A 698 35.69 67.91 -26.60
CA LEU A 698 35.68 68.50 -27.94
C LEU A 698 34.83 67.65 -28.89
N ALA A 699 34.15 68.31 -29.83
CA ALA A 699 33.42 67.61 -30.88
C ALA A 699 34.40 66.83 -31.78
N SER A 700 34.18 65.53 -31.92
CA SER A 700 34.95 64.67 -32.84
C SER A 700 34.98 65.27 -34.25
N GLN A 701 36.14 65.24 -34.91
CA GLN A 701 36.31 65.76 -36.27
C GLN A 701 35.54 64.98 -37.35
N GLU A 702 34.89 63.86 -37.03
CA GLU A 702 34.05 63.14 -37.99
C GLU A 702 32.69 63.82 -38.19
N PRO A 703 32.24 64.03 -39.45
CA PRO A 703 30.94 64.60 -39.72
C PRO A 703 29.84 63.67 -39.18
N ALA A 704 28.81 64.26 -38.57
CA ALA A 704 27.62 63.52 -38.17
C ALA A 704 27.02 62.86 -39.42
N VAL A 705 27.03 61.52 -39.45
CA VAL A 705 26.27 60.76 -40.45
C VAL A 705 24.79 61.03 -40.17
N ALA A 706 24.11 61.52 -41.21
CA ALA A 706 22.73 62.03 -41.20
C ALA A 706 21.68 61.02 -40.71
#